data_AF-A0A955H5K4-F1
#
_entry.id   AF-A0A955H5K4-F1
#
_cell.length_a   1.000
_cell.length_b   1.000
_cell.length_c   1.000
_cell.angle_alpha   90.00
_cell.angle_beta   90.00
_cell.angle_gamma   90.00
#
_symmetry.space_group_name_H-M   'P 1'
#
loop_
_entity.id
_entity.type
_entity.pdbx_description
1 polymer ?
#
loop_
_entity_poly.entity_id
_entity_poly.type
_entity_poly.pdbx_seq_one_letter_code
_entity_poly.pdbx_strand_id
1 'polypeptide(L)'
;MKEFYDVIVIGAGSGGLTAAVGASKVGKKVLLVEREHMGGECTNTGCVPSKALLHVAKQYYEAKQIGEIGTLGETYRNEAFSYVRKVIEGFLKHETPETFEKMGIDVVLGEAVFNTKCSIKVDETEYHYKNAVIATGSSPRIISIAGFEESKLLTNQNFFELQSISEKTLIIGAGPIGLEMGQALAMLGSEVTIATIDNEFAKLEDESIRPIVKKNFKDLGIDIKLNAFINRVEDSVAIFDIKNGDRIVDELRLPFDKILMAIGRVPNLPAGLETAGIKYDKNCIHVDNQYRTSNKYVYAVGDVSQKLKFTHTADDTARQVVTRIASRGLLRVDTTKAVPKVTYTSPEIAQVGMSWPEAIKKYGEERLMRVEVPFSQNDRAVTDSTDNGVLVVIVRRINGAILGAHIIGPRAGEIISLFTLAIDEKISLWRFQKLIFAYPSYSLIIKKAADQFAGRQLGDLKNDLVGLIKRGAPKIILGAIWAIGLWQFYAYQQAHDMTVTETALMVFDFVSMTIWGPLIYILAYAIRPLTFFPGTLLTILSGVFFGFWTGTFLTIIAANISSSIAYVVGRYFGGRLALEDSVIGKWVTVLREGPFISVLTTRLIFLPFDGVSYAAGILKLPFVSFLLATFVGTLLGIATFVSIGASLNIDVFRENGFSTDVIDDKFILISVVIFVASVGVSKLLKR
;
A
#
# COMPACT_ATOMS: atom_id res chain seq x y z
N MET A 1 -34.99 -6.25 28.21
CA MET A 1 -34.65 -4.92 27.64
C MET A 1 -33.78 -5.17 26.42
N LYS A 2 -33.91 -4.37 25.34
CA LYS A 2 -32.99 -4.49 24.20
C LYS A 2 -31.60 -4.07 24.62
N GLU A 3 -30.63 -4.98 24.60
CA GLU A 3 -29.25 -4.63 24.93
C GLU A 3 -28.60 -3.94 23.73
N PHE A 4 -28.19 -2.69 23.96
CA PHE A 4 -27.67 -1.82 22.93
C PHE A 4 -26.18 -1.54 23.16
N TYR A 5 -25.39 -1.74 22.10
CA TYR A 5 -23.94 -1.61 22.11
C TYR A 5 -23.46 -0.53 21.12
N ASP A 6 -22.37 0.14 21.45
CA ASP A 6 -21.73 1.06 20.50
C ASP A 6 -20.99 0.28 19.40
N VAL A 7 -20.34 -0.82 19.78
CA VAL A 7 -19.61 -1.71 18.88
C VAL A 7 -19.88 -3.16 19.26
N ILE A 8 -20.33 -3.97 18.31
CA ILE A 8 -20.31 -5.43 18.43
C ILE A 8 -19.16 -5.99 17.59
N VAL A 9 -18.37 -6.89 18.15
CA VAL A 9 -17.29 -7.58 17.45
C VAL A 9 -17.64 -9.05 17.35
N ILE A 10 -17.58 -9.62 16.13
CA ILE A 10 -17.91 -11.01 15.86
C ILE A 10 -16.62 -11.77 15.53
N GLY A 11 -16.20 -12.67 16.42
CA GLY A 11 -14.95 -13.42 16.38
C GLY A 11 -13.88 -12.83 17.31
N ALA A 12 -13.23 -13.69 18.09
CA ALA A 12 -12.21 -13.40 19.08
C ALA A 12 -10.80 -13.85 18.64
N GLY A 13 -10.53 -13.84 17.34
CA GLY A 13 -9.16 -13.89 16.81
C GLY A 13 -8.45 -12.54 16.93
N SER A 14 -7.17 -12.47 16.53
CA SER A 14 -6.35 -11.25 16.67
C SER A 14 -7.02 -9.95 16.20
N GLY A 15 -7.65 -9.94 15.01
CA GLY A 15 -8.37 -8.75 14.55
C GLY A 15 -9.58 -8.38 15.42
N GLY A 16 -10.30 -9.38 15.93
CA GLY A 16 -11.45 -9.19 16.79
C GLY A 16 -11.08 -8.70 18.20
N LEU A 17 -10.11 -9.36 18.84
CA LEU A 17 -9.59 -8.94 20.15
C LEU A 17 -9.02 -7.52 20.09
N THR A 18 -8.25 -7.20 19.05
CA THR A 18 -7.74 -5.85 18.84
C THR A 18 -8.87 -4.83 18.64
N ALA A 19 -9.92 -5.19 17.88
CA ALA A 19 -11.07 -4.32 17.70
C ALA A 19 -11.84 -4.08 19.02
N ALA A 20 -12.09 -5.14 19.79
CA ALA A 20 -12.84 -5.07 21.04
C ALA A 20 -12.09 -4.27 22.11
N VAL A 21 -10.82 -4.60 22.35
CA VAL A 21 -9.95 -3.88 23.29
C VAL A 21 -9.76 -2.43 22.86
N GLY A 22 -9.53 -2.18 21.57
CA GLY A 22 -9.39 -0.83 21.03
C GLY A 22 -10.65 0.01 21.23
N ALA A 23 -11.83 -0.55 20.95
CA ALA A 23 -13.11 0.13 21.10
C ALA A 23 -13.43 0.42 22.58
N SER A 24 -13.18 -0.53 23.49
CA SER A 24 -13.35 -0.31 24.93
C SER A 24 -12.45 0.81 25.44
N LYS A 25 -11.16 0.82 25.07
CA LYS A 25 -10.20 1.85 25.49
C LYS A 25 -10.55 3.28 25.05
N VAL A 26 -11.36 3.44 24.01
CA VAL A 26 -11.89 4.75 23.57
C VAL A 26 -13.31 5.02 24.09
N GLY A 27 -13.72 4.31 25.14
CA GLY A 27 -14.95 4.54 25.90
C GLY A 27 -16.23 4.06 25.21
N LYS A 28 -16.15 3.08 24.31
CA LYS A 28 -17.34 2.47 23.69
C LYS A 28 -17.87 1.35 24.57
N LYS A 29 -19.20 1.18 24.62
CA LYS A 29 -19.80 -0.06 25.13
C LYS A 29 -19.64 -1.17 24.08
N VAL A 30 -18.90 -2.22 24.43
CA VAL A 30 -18.50 -3.29 23.51
C VAL A 30 -19.10 -4.62 23.92
N LEU A 31 -19.60 -5.37 22.93
CA LEU A 31 -19.87 -6.81 23.04
C LEU A 31 -18.93 -7.56 22.10
N LEU A 32 -18.25 -8.56 22.61
CA LEU A 32 -17.48 -9.53 21.84
C LEU A 32 -18.22 -10.86 21.81
N VAL A 33 -18.48 -11.38 20.61
CA VAL A 33 -19.13 -12.68 20.42
C VAL A 33 -18.13 -13.66 19.82
N GLU A 34 -17.95 -14.82 20.46
CA GLU A 34 -17.05 -15.88 20.01
C GLU A 34 -17.76 -17.24 20.00
N ARG A 35 -17.65 -17.99 18.91
CA ARG A 35 -18.35 -19.28 18.76
C ARG A 35 -17.60 -20.44 19.41
N GLU A 36 -16.29 -20.43 19.32
CA GLU A 36 -15.42 -21.55 19.71
C GLU A 36 -14.53 -21.14 20.88
N HIS A 37 -13.30 -20.72 20.60
CA HIS A 37 -12.27 -20.47 21.60
C HIS A 37 -11.72 -19.06 21.46
N MET A 38 -11.54 -18.40 22.61
CA MET A 38 -10.84 -17.12 22.69
C MET A 38 -9.41 -17.23 22.13
N GLY A 39 -8.89 -16.14 21.57
CA GLY A 39 -7.61 -16.11 20.85
C GLY A 39 -7.72 -16.49 19.38
N GLY A 40 -8.82 -17.15 18.99
CA GLY A 40 -9.09 -17.62 17.63
C GLY A 40 -7.99 -18.55 17.12
N GLU A 41 -7.83 -18.63 15.80
CA GLU A 41 -6.87 -19.58 15.22
C GLU A 41 -5.42 -19.31 15.64
N CYS A 42 -4.96 -18.06 15.65
CA CYS A 42 -3.52 -17.80 15.79
C CYS A 42 -2.94 -18.31 17.13
N THR A 43 -3.72 -18.23 18.22
CA THR A 43 -3.36 -18.79 19.53
C THR A 43 -3.57 -20.30 19.59
N ASN A 44 -4.72 -20.80 19.12
CA ASN A 44 -5.13 -22.18 19.34
C ASN A 44 -4.56 -23.18 18.32
N THR A 45 -4.56 -22.82 17.04
CA THR A 45 -4.38 -23.77 15.91
C THR A 45 -3.58 -23.19 14.74
N GLY A 46 -2.81 -22.12 15.00
CA GLY A 46 -2.12 -21.35 13.97
C GLY A 46 -0.70 -20.96 14.38
N CYS A 47 -0.47 -19.66 14.53
CA CYS A 47 0.86 -19.09 14.64
C CYS A 47 1.65 -19.58 15.86
N VAL A 48 1.03 -19.54 17.04
CA VAL A 48 1.64 -19.92 18.32
C VAL A 48 2.06 -21.39 18.30
N PRO A 49 1.15 -22.36 18.04
CA PRO A 49 1.53 -23.75 18.06
C PRO A 49 2.49 -24.14 16.93
N SER A 50 2.35 -23.54 15.74
CA SER A 50 3.28 -23.83 14.64
C SER A 50 4.70 -23.37 14.98
N LYS A 51 4.86 -22.19 15.60
CA LYS A 51 6.19 -21.64 15.95
C LYS A 51 6.79 -22.38 17.14
N ALA A 52 5.98 -22.84 18.09
CA ALA A 52 6.41 -23.70 19.18
C ALA A 52 6.93 -25.05 18.66
N LEU A 53 6.22 -25.69 17.72
CA LEU A 53 6.67 -26.96 17.13
C LEU A 53 7.95 -26.79 16.31
N LEU A 54 8.02 -25.74 15.48
CA LEU A 54 9.21 -25.40 14.69
C LEU A 54 10.44 -25.19 15.59
N HIS A 55 10.26 -24.50 16.72
CA HIS A 55 11.32 -24.29 17.71
C HIS A 55 11.86 -25.62 18.25
N VAL A 56 10.95 -26.50 18.68
CA VAL A 56 11.33 -27.82 19.22
C VAL A 56 11.99 -28.70 18.18
N ALA A 57 11.37 -28.80 17.00
CA ALA A 57 11.90 -29.58 15.88
C ALA A 57 13.31 -29.13 15.48
N LYS A 58 13.53 -27.81 15.40
CA LYS A 58 14.84 -27.24 15.07
C LYS A 58 15.89 -27.57 16.12
N GLN A 59 15.60 -27.42 17.41
CA GLN A 59 16.54 -27.75 18.48
C GLN A 59 16.95 -29.22 18.47
N TYR A 60 15.97 -30.12 18.31
CA TYR A 60 16.25 -31.56 18.20
C TYR A 60 17.13 -31.86 16.99
N TYR A 61 16.78 -31.30 15.82
CA TYR A 61 17.53 -31.51 14.59
C TYR A 61 18.96 -30.99 14.67
N GLU A 62 19.17 -29.77 15.18
CA GLU A 62 20.51 -29.18 15.35
C GLU A 62 21.37 -30.00 16.31
N ALA A 63 20.81 -30.47 17.43
CA ALA A 63 21.52 -31.36 18.35
C ALA A 63 21.95 -32.66 17.65
N LYS A 64 21.06 -33.25 16.85
CA LYS A 64 21.32 -34.49 16.09
C LYS A 64 22.40 -34.32 15.01
N GLN A 65 22.53 -33.13 14.44
CA GLN A 65 23.59 -32.84 13.45
C GLN A 65 24.99 -32.73 14.09
N ILE A 66 25.06 -32.39 15.38
CA ILE A 66 26.33 -32.19 16.09
C ILE A 66 26.82 -33.50 16.74
N GLY A 67 25.91 -34.43 17.07
CA GLY A 67 26.28 -35.72 17.66
C GLY A 67 25.11 -36.66 17.89
N GLU A 68 25.38 -37.76 18.59
CA GLU A 68 24.35 -38.75 18.92
C GLU A 68 23.31 -38.20 19.90
N ILE A 69 22.04 -38.54 19.64
CA ILE A 69 20.93 -38.22 20.52
C ILE A 69 20.83 -39.31 21.60
N GLY A 70 21.11 -38.95 22.85
CA GLY A 70 20.84 -39.80 24.00
C GLY A 70 19.36 -39.82 24.41
N THR A 71 19.03 -40.59 25.46
CA THR A 71 17.66 -40.78 25.96
C THR A 71 16.90 -39.47 26.19
N LEU A 72 17.56 -38.44 26.73
CA LEU A 72 16.93 -37.15 27.00
C LEU A 72 16.45 -36.46 25.71
N GLY A 73 17.22 -36.57 24.62
CA GLY A 73 16.82 -35.97 23.34
C GLY A 73 15.69 -36.74 22.66
N GLU A 74 15.63 -38.07 22.82
CA GLU A 74 14.46 -38.84 22.38
C GLU A 74 13.21 -38.54 23.20
N THR A 75 13.33 -38.36 24.52
CA THR A 75 12.20 -37.86 25.34
C THR A 75 11.73 -36.48 24.86
N TYR A 76 12.67 -35.56 24.62
CA TYR A 76 12.37 -34.23 24.11
C TYR A 76 11.60 -34.27 22.77
N ARG A 77 12.03 -35.14 21.85
CA ARG A 77 11.33 -35.40 20.58
C ARG A 77 9.92 -35.92 20.80
N ASN A 78 9.76 -36.95 21.64
CA ASN A 78 8.47 -37.59 21.90
C ASN A 78 7.47 -36.66 22.58
N GLU A 79 7.96 -35.70 23.37
CA GLU A 79 7.14 -34.71 24.07
C GLU A 79 6.84 -33.45 23.23
N ALA A 80 7.26 -33.38 21.96
CA ALA A 80 7.14 -32.16 21.14
C ALA A 80 5.71 -31.60 21.07
N PHE A 81 4.70 -32.43 20.83
CA PHE A 81 3.30 -31.97 20.84
C PHE A 81 2.77 -31.63 22.24
N SER A 82 3.28 -32.30 23.28
CA SER A 82 2.96 -31.96 24.68
C SER A 82 3.49 -30.56 25.04
N TYR A 83 4.73 -30.25 24.62
CA TYR A 83 5.31 -28.92 24.76
C TYR A 83 4.44 -27.86 24.07
N VAL A 84 3.99 -28.12 22.83
CA VAL A 84 3.12 -27.20 22.08
C VAL A 84 1.83 -26.91 22.85
N ARG A 85 1.15 -27.95 23.36
CA ARG A 85 -0.09 -27.77 24.15
C ARG A 85 0.15 -26.94 25.41
N LYS A 86 1.26 -27.20 26.13
CA LYS A 86 1.65 -26.41 27.31
C LYS A 86 1.87 -24.93 26.96
N VAL A 87 2.44 -24.63 25.79
CA VAL A 87 2.60 -23.25 25.32
C VAL A 87 1.24 -22.61 25.07
N ILE A 88 0.32 -23.29 24.36
CA ILE A 88 -1.05 -22.80 24.11
C ILE A 88 -1.76 -22.49 25.43
N GLU A 89 -1.76 -23.43 26.39
CA GLU A 89 -2.35 -23.25 27.73
C GLU A 89 -1.79 -22.02 28.45
N GLY A 90 -0.50 -21.74 28.28
CA GLY A 90 0.13 -20.53 28.82
C GLY A 90 -0.46 -19.24 28.28
N PHE A 91 -0.74 -19.16 26.98
CA PHE A 91 -1.39 -18.00 26.36
C PHE A 91 -2.86 -17.87 26.79
N LEU A 92 -3.61 -18.98 26.77
CA LEU A 92 -5.04 -18.98 27.08
C LEU A 92 -5.37 -18.53 28.51
N LYS A 93 -4.44 -18.68 29.46
CA LYS A 93 -4.56 -18.11 30.82
C LYS A 93 -4.77 -16.59 30.84
N HIS A 94 -4.36 -15.90 29.78
CA HIS A 94 -4.48 -14.46 29.65
C HIS A 94 -5.55 -14.03 28.63
N GLU A 95 -6.18 -14.99 27.93
CA GLU A 95 -7.19 -14.76 26.89
C GLU A 95 -8.54 -15.37 27.29
N THR A 96 -8.97 -15.22 28.54
CA THR A 96 -10.26 -15.74 29.03
C THR A 96 -11.38 -14.69 28.93
N PRO A 97 -12.67 -15.08 28.81
CA PRO A 97 -13.79 -14.15 28.86
C PRO A 97 -13.72 -13.16 30.04
N GLU A 98 -13.43 -13.65 31.25
CA GLU A 98 -13.34 -12.85 32.47
C GLU A 98 -12.22 -11.81 32.41
N THR A 99 -11.15 -12.11 31.66
CA THR A 99 -10.05 -11.17 31.45
C THR A 99 -10.51 -9.98 30.60
N PHE A 100 -11.33 -10.21 29.57
CA PHE A 100 -11.88 -9.14 28.73
C PHE A 100 -13.04 -8.40 29.42
N GLU A 101 -13.86 -9.09 30.22
CA GLU A 101 -14.88 -8.45 31.05
C GLU A 101 -14.29 -7.46 32.05
N LYS A 102 -13.15 -7.79 32.68
CA LYS A 102 -12.39 -6.84 33.52
C LYS A 102 -11.87 -5.61 32.75
N MET A 103 -11.80 -5.69 31.43
CA MET A 103 -11.47 -4.56 30.54
C MET A 103 -12.72 -3.81 30.05
N GLY A 104 -13.91 -4.09 30.60
CA GLY A 104 -15.16 -3.43 30.24
C GLY A 104 -15.75 -3.89 28.90
N ILE A 105 -15.44 -5.12 28.48
CA ILE A 105 -15.96 -5.74 27.26
C ILE A 105 -16.90 -6.87 27.68
N ASP A 106 -18.18 -6.79 27.33
CA ASP A 106 -19.10 -7.90 27.56
C ASP A 106 -18.72 -9.02 26.58
N VAL A 107 -18.67 -10.27 27.06
CA VAL A 107 -18.31 -11.44 26.24
C VAL A 107 -19.47 -12.41 26.22
N VAL A 108 -19.86 -12.86 25.02
CA VAL A 108 -20.87 -13.89 24.83
C VAL A 108 -20.29 -15.01 23.98
N LEU A 109 -20.36 -16.24 24.51
CA LEU A 109 -19.99 -17.44 23.77
C LEU A 109 -21.21 -17.95 23.00
N GLY A 110 -21.05 -18.13 21.69
CA GLY A 110 -22.11 -18.61 20.80
C GLY A 110 -21.94 -18.12 19.36
N GLU A 111 -22.78 -18.64 18.47
CA GLU A 111 -22.75 -18.27 17.06
C GLU A 111 -23.59 -17.01 16.78
N ALA A 112 -22.95 -15.98 16.25
CA ALA A 112 -23.63 -14.75 15.85
C ALA A 112 -24.31 -14.90 14.49
N VAL A 113 -25.61 -14.64 14.44
CA VAL A 113 -26.41 -14.60 13.22
C VAL A 113 -26.98 -13.19 13.03
N PHE A 114 -26.77 -12.58 11.88
CA PHE A 114 -27.38 -11.28 11.59
C PHE A 114 -28.91 -11.41 11.48
N ASN A 115 -29.63 -10.72 12.36
CA ASN A 115 -31.09 -10.76 12.44
C ASN A 115 -31.74 -9.57 11.71
N THR A 116 -31.07 -8.41 11.70
CA THR A 116 -31.49 -7.21 10.95
C THR A 116 -30.26 -6.48 10.41
N LYS A 117 -30.47 -5.29 9.81
CA LYS A 117 -29.36 -4.40 9.42
C LYS A 117 -28.50 -3.91 10.59
N CYS A 118 -29.03 -3.90 11.81
CA CYS A 118 -28.37 -3.33 13.00
C CYS A 118 -28.51 -4.21 14.24
N SER A 119 -28.72 -5.52 14.07
CA SER A 119 -28.72 -6.49 15.18
C SER A 119 -28.20 -7.85 14.77
N ILE A 120 -27.65 -8.55 15.75
CA ILE A 120 -27.34 -9.97 15.69
C ILE A 120 -28.17 -10.72 16.73
N LYS A 121 -28.37 -12.00 16.51
CA LYS A 121 -28.80 -12.96 17.52
C LYS A 121 -27.65 -13.88 17.87
N VAL A 122 -27.56 -14.21 19.15
CA VAL A 122 -26.75 -15.32 19.66
C VAL A 122 -27.71 -16.17 20.48
N ASP A 123 -27.91 -17.41 20.04
CA ASP A 123 -29.02 -18.26 20.49
C ASP A 123 -30.37 -17.50 20.39
N GLU A 124 -31.10 -17.37 21.51
CA GLU A 124 -32.38 -16.67 21.58
C GLU A 124 -32.25 -15.16 21.89
N THR A 125 -31.05 -14.67 22.19
CA THR A 125 -30.85 -13.29 22.64
C THR A 125 -30.49 -12.37 21.47
N GLU A 126 -31.25 -11.28 21.31
CA GLU A 126 -30.99 -10.26 20.30
C GLU A 126 -30.18 -9.08 20.86
N TYR A 127 -29.08 -8.75 20.19
CA TYR A 127 -28.18 -7.65 20.52
C TYR A 127 -28.18 -6.59 19.41
N HIS A 128 -28.36 -5.32 19.78
CA HIS A 128 -28.39 -4.20 18.83
C HIS A 128 -27.09 -3.39 18.86
N TYR A 129 -26.68 -2.84 17.71
CA TYR A 129 -25.42 -2.12 17.58
C TYR A 129 -25.51 -0.80 16.80
N LYS A 130 -24.64 0.16 17.14
CA LYS A 130 -24.35 1.31 16.27
C LYS A 130 -23.38 0.94 15.15
N ASN A 131 -22.35 0.16 15.47
CA ASN A 131 -21.41 -0.40 14.50
C ASN A 131 -21.14 -1.88 14.82
N ALA A 132 -20.87 -2.68 13.80
CA ALA A 132 -20.34 -4.03 13.98
C ALA A 132 -19.01 -4.22 13.24
N VAL A 133 -18.14 -5.08 13.77
CA VAL A 133 -16.89 -5.51 13.16
C VAL A 133 -16.92 -7.02 13.00
N ILE A 134 -16.95 -7.50 11.75
CA ILE A 134 -16.85 -8.92 11.43
C ILE A 134 -15.37 -9.30 11.38
N ALA A 135 -14.95 -10.16 12.30
CA ALA A 135 -13.59 -10.67 12.45
C ALA A 135 -13.58 -12.21 12.58
N THR A 136 -14.50 -12.87 11.88
CA THR A 136 -14.76 -14.33 11.92
C THR A 136 -13.63 -15.19 11.34
N GLY A 137 -12.62 -14.57 10.72
CA GLY A 137 -11.42 -15.26 10.25
C GLY A 137 -11.67 -16.19 9.05
N SER A 138 -10.96 -17.30 9.03
CA SER A 138 -11.03 -18.31 7.97
C SER A 138 -10.84 -19.72 8.53
N SER A 139 -11.16 -20.74 7.74
CA SER A 139 -10.97 -22.15 8.04
C SER A 139 -10.10 -22.83 6.97
N PRO A 140 -9.45 -23.98 7.27
CA PRO A 140 -8.71 -24.74 6.28
C PRO A 140 -9.61 -25.15 5.12
N ARG A 141 -9.08 -25.09 3.90
CA ARG A 141 -9.77 -25.59 2.71
C ARG A 141 -9.62 -27.12 2.64
N ILE A 142 -10.74 -27.82 2.60
CA ILE A 142 -10.80 -29.27 2.48
C ILE A 142 -11.39 -29.64 1.11
N ILE A 143 -10.93 -30.75 0.52
CA ILE A 143 -11.52 -31.37 -0.67
C ILE A 143 -12.01 -32.78 -0.30
N SER A 144 -13.13 -33.20 -0.90
CA SER A 144 -13.59 -34.58 -0.78
C SER A 144 -12.71 -35.46 -1.68
N ILE A 145 -12.15 -36.51 -1.10
CA ILE A 145 -11.30 -37.49 -1.80
C ILE A 145 -11.97 -38.85 -1.63
N ALA A 146 -12.20 -39.56 -2.74
CA ALA A 146 -12.83 -40.87 -2.71
C ALA A 146 -11.96 -41.87 -1.93
N GLY A 147 -12.58 -42.68 -1.07
CA GLY A 147 -11.89 -43.69 -0.25
C GLY A 147 -11.06 -43.15 0.91
N PHE A 148 -11.16 -41.84 1.20
CA PHE A 148 -10.39 -41.22 2.26
C PHE A 148 -11.11 -41.28 3.62
N GLU A 149 -10.40 -41.76 4.65
CA GLU A 149 -10.88 -41.81 6.03
C GLU A 149 -10.63 -40.47 6.75
N GLU A 150 -11.69 -39.87 7.29
CA GLU A 150 -11.62 -38.57 7.97
C GLU A 150 -10.71 -38.59 9.22
N SER A 151 -10.55 -39.75 9.87
CA SER A 151 -9.66 -39.92 11.04
C SER A 151 -8.16 -39.79 10.72
N LYS A 152 -7.78 -39.88 9.44
CA LYS A 152 -6.41 -39.68 8.94
C LYS A 152 -6.17 -38.28 8.40
N LEU A 153 -7.22 -37.46 8.31
CA LEU A 153 -7.15 -36.07 7.89
C LEU A 153 -6.60 -35.18 8.99
N LEU A 154 -5.50 -34.51 8.68
CA LEU A 154 -4.98 -33.41 9.46
C LEU A 154 -5.20 -32.10 8.72
N THR A 155 -5.56 -31.07 9.47
CA THR A 155 -5.53 -29.66 9.07
C THR A 155 -4.82 -28.89 10.16
N ASN A 156 -4.62 -27.58 9.99
CA ASN A 156 -4.06 -26.77 11.07
C ASN A 156 -4.91 -26.81 12.37
N GLN A 157 -6.19 -27.17 12.28
CA GLN A 157 -7.10 -27.22 13.44
C GLN A 157 -6.85 -28.40 14.37
N ASN A 158 -6.52 -29.59 13.85
CA ASN A 158 -6.35 -30.81 14.67
C ASN A 158 -4.90 -31.32 14.70
N PHE A 159 -4.01 -30.80 13.84
CA PHE A 159 -2.63 -31.26 13.73
C PHE A 159 -1.85 -31.21 15.05
N PHE A 160 -2.08 -30.18 15.87
CA PHE A 160 -1.36 -29.99 17.14
C PHE A 160 -1.90 -30.86 18.30
N GLU A 161 -3.00 -31.57 18.08
CA GLU A 161 -3.60 -32.51 19.04
C GLU A 161 -2.98 -33.90 18.97
N LEU A 162 -2.11 -34.15 17.99
CA LEU A 162 -1.38 -35.41 17.85
C LEU A 162 -0.65 -35.76 19.16
N GLN A 163 -0.68 -37.05 19.51
CA GLN A 163 -0.02 -37.57 20.70
C GLN A 163 1.43 -38.01 20.41
N SER A 164 1.72 -38.35 19.16
CA SER A 164 3.03 -38.79 18.71
C SER A 164 3.32 -38.28 17.30
N ILE A 165 4.60 -38.27 16.93
CA ILE A 165 5.04 -37.95 15.57
C ILE A 165 4.63 -39.12 14.67
N SER A 166 3.95 -38.80 13.56
CA SER A 166 3.56 -39.79 12.55
C SER A 166 4.79 -40.34 11.83
N GLU A 167 4.85 -41.65 11.56
CA GLU A 167 5.99 -42.23 10.85
C GLU A 167 6.05 -41.76 9.40
N LYS A 168 4.91 -41.79 8.68
CA LYS A 168 4.78 -41.31 7.30
C LYS A 168 3.70 -40.25 7.17
N THR A 169 4.12 -39.03 6.81
CA THR A 169 3.19 -37.91 6.62
C THR A 169 3.17 -37.45 5.17
N LEU A 170 2.00 -37.51 4.55
CA LEU A 170 1.74 -36.91 3.24
C LEU A 170 1.15 -35.51 3.42
N ILE A 171 1.76 -34.50 2.82
CA ILE A 171 1.29 -33.12 2.87
C ILE A 171 0.81 -32.73 1.48
N ILE A 172 -0.44 -32.25 1.40
CA ILE A 172 -1.03 -31.77 0.16
C ILE A 172 -1.01 -30.24 0.17
N GLY A 173 -0.18 -29.65 -0.67
CA GLY A 173 0.02 -28.21 -0.81
C GLY A 173 1.40 -27.74 -0.33
N ALA A 174 2.12 -27.06 -1.22
CA ALA A 174 3.45 -26.48 -0.96
C ALA A 174 3.38 -24.99 -0.56
N GLY A 175 2.32 -24.58 0.15
CA GLY A 175 2.19 -23.25 0.74
C GLY A 175 2.90 -23.14 2.10
N PRO A 176 2.88 -21.95 2.76
CA PRO A 176 3.62 -21.71 4.00
C PRO A 176 3.36 -22.76 5.10
N ILE A 177 2.10 -23.16 5.31
CA ILE A 177 1.73 -24.19 6.31
C ILE A 177 2.38 -25.53 5.95
N GLY A 178 2.30 -25.96 4.70
CA GLY A 178 2.89 -27.22 4.25
C GLY A 178 4.41 -27.24 4.35
N LEU A 179 5.06 -26.11 4.06
CA LEU A 179 6.51 -25.95 4.22
C LEU A 179 6.92 -25.99 5.70
N GLU A 180 6.27 -25.20 6.56
CA GLU A 180 6.56 -25.14 7.99
C GLU A 180 6.32 -26.50 8.67
N MET A 181 5.17 -27.12 8.46
CA MET A 181 4.85 -28.39 9.12
C MET A 181 5.64 -29.56 8.52
N GLY A 182 5.88 -29.55 7.21
CA GLY A 182 6.69 -30.57 6.55
C GLY A 182 8.13 -30.60 7.07
N GLN A 183 8.77 -29.44 7.20
CA GLN A 183 10.11 -29.42 7.78
C GLN A 183 10.11 -29.83 9.24
N ALA A 184 9.11 -29.40 10.03
CA ALA A 184 9.07 -29.69 11.46
C ALA A 184 8.97 -31.20 11.71
N LEU A 185 8.10 -31.88 10.95
CA LEU A 185 7.95 -33.33 11.01
C LEU A 185 9.20 -34.07 10.52
N ALA A 186 9.81 -33.62 9.41
CA ALA A 186 11.05 -34.22 8.90
C ALA A 186 12.21 -34.08 9.89
N MET A 187 12.36 -32.91 10.51
CA MET A 187 13.33 -32.64 11.57
C MET A 187 13.11 -33.55 12.80
N LEU A 188 11.85 -33.83 13.13
CA LEU A 188 11.45 -34.77 14.17
C LEU A 188 11.46 -36.25 13.70
N GLY A 189 11.99 -36.55 12.51
CA GLY A 189 12.22 -37.91 12.03
C GLY A 189 11.05 -38.60 11.34
N SER A 190 10.00 -37.86 10.94
CA SER A 190 8.94 -38.38 10.06
C SER A 190 9.43 -38.50 8.62
N GLU A 191 9.01 -39.54 7.90
CA GLU A 191 9.12 -39.62 6.44
C GLU A 191 8.05 -38.72 5.82
N VAL A 192 8.47 -37.58 5.24
CA VAL A 192 7.55 -36.56 4.73
C VAL A 192 7.58 -36.53 3.20
N THR A 193 6.40 -36.59 2.60
CA THR A 193 6.20 -36.28 1.18
C THR A 193 5.31 -35.06 1.03
N ILE A 194 5.74 -34.05 0.25
CA ILE A 194 4.94 -32.88 -0.10
C ILE A 194 4.49 -33.01 -1.56
N ALA A 195 3.19 -33.15 -1.78
CA ALA A 195 2.56 -33.16 -3.10
C ALA A 195 1.88 -31.82 -3.39
N THR A 196 2.13 -31.24 -4.56
CA THR A 196 1.44 -30.04 -5.03
C THR A 196 1.04 -30.17 -6.50
N ILE A 197 -0.06 -29.50 -6.85
CA ILE A 197 -0.54 -29.37 -8.23
C ILE A 197 0.31 -28.39 -9.05
N ASP A 198 1.10 -27.56 -8.38
CA ASP A 198 1.98 -26.58 -9.04
C ASP A 198 3.13 -27.29 -9.75
N ASN A 199 3.59 -26.69 -10.85
CA ASN A 199 4.77 -27.14 -11.59
C ASN A 199 6.09 -26.72 -10.92
N GLU A 200 6.03 -25.90 -9.87
CA GLU A 200 7.16 -25.38 -9.12
C GLU A 200 6.95 -25.58 -7.62
N PHE A 201 8.04 -25.83 -6.89
CA PHE A 201 8.01 -25.97 -5.44
C PHE A 201 8.10 -24.60 -4.77
N ALA A 202 7.23 -24.35 -3.79
CA ALA A 202 7.12 -23.10 -3.04
C ALA A 202 6.86 -21.88 -3.96
N LYS A 203 5.62 -21.39 -3.97
CA LYS A 203 5.26 -20.20 -4.74
C LYS A 203 5.76 -18.93 -4.06
N LEU A 204 7.01 -18.54 -4.37
CA LEU A 204 7.69 -17.37 -3.81
C LEU A 204 7.77 -16.22 -4.82
N GLU A 205 7.81 -14.98 -4.32
CA GLU A 205 7.85 -13.76 -5.14
C GLU A 205 9.16 -13.53 -5.88
N ASP A 206 10.30 -13.94 -5.31
CA ASP A 206 11.61 -13.87 -5.96
C ASP A 206 12.09 -15.28 -6.34
N GLU A 207 12.46 -15.42 -7.61
CA GLU A 207 12.88 -16.68 -8.22
C GLU A 207 14.24 -17.17 -7.66
N SER A 208 15.11 -16.27 -7.19
CA SER A 208 16.43 -16.65 -6.66
C SER A 208 16.35 -17.46 -5.37
N ILE A 209 15.23 -17.36 -4.65
CA ILE A 209 15.01 -18.03 -3.36
C ILE A 209 14.60 -19.50 -3.55
N ARG A 210 13.83 -19.80 -4.60
CA ARG A 210 13.19 -21.12 -4.75
C ARG A 210 14.19 -22.28 -4.83
N PRO A 211 15.33 -22.18 -5.57
CA PRO A 211 16.32 -23.26 -5.62
C PRO A 211 16.91 -23.58 -4.24
N ILE A 212 17.11 -22.56 -3.40
CA ILE A 212 17.66 -22.70 -2.05
C ILE A 212 16.68 -23.47 -1.17
N VAL A 213 15.40 -23.09 -1.16
CA VAL A 213 14.35 -23.79 -0.40
C VAL A 213 14.22 -25.25 -0.85
N LYS A 214 14.15 -25.48 -2.17
CA LYS A 214 14.01 -26.82 -2.73
C LYS A 214 15.19 -27.72 -2.37
N LYS A 215 16.42 -27.19 -2.40
CA LYS A 215 17.61 -27.92 -1.98
C LYS A 215 17.54 -28.24 -0.48
N ASN A 216 17.23 -27.27 0.38
CA ASN A 216 17.16 -27.48 1.83
C ASN A 216 16.12 -28.53 2.22
N PHE A 217 14.95 -28.54 1.57
CA PHE A 217 13.92 -29.56 1.84
C PHE A 217 14.37 -30.95 1.40
N LYS A 218 15.07 -31.07 0.26
CA LYS A 218 15.67 -32.35 -0.17
C LYS A 218 16.76 -32.82 0.78
N ASP A 219 17.60 -31.91 1.26
CA ASP A 219 18.68 -32.21 2.22
C ASP A 219 18.10 -32.68 3.58
N LEU A 220 16.88 -32.23 3.93
CA LEU A 220 16.10 -32.73 5.08
C LEU A 220 15.44 -34.11 4.83
N GLY A 221 15.57 -34.67 3.63
CA GLY A 221 14.94 -35.95 3.27
C GLY A 221 13.47 -35.86 2.86
N ILE A 222 12.95 -34.66 2.58
CA ILE A 222 11.56 -34.48 2.16
C ILE A 222 11.42 -34.79 0.67
N ASP A 223 10.52 -35.72 0.34
CA ASP A 223 10.17 -36.02 -1.05
C ASP A 223 9.19 -34.99 -1.60
N ILE A 224 9.44 -34.48 -2.81
CA ILE A 224 8.68 -33.38 -3.41
C ILE A 224 8.06 -33.87 -4.71
N LYS A 225 6.73 -33.88 -4.77
CA LYS A 225 5.95 -34.30 -5.94
C LYS A 225 5.22 -33.10 -6.54
N LEU A 226 5.59 -32.73 -7.76
CA LEU A 226 5.03 -31.60 -8.51
C LEU A 226 4.00 -32.09 -9.52
N ASN A 227 3.08 -31.21 -9.94
CA ASN A 227 1.97 -31.54 -10.83
C ASN A 227 1.16 -32.78 -10.39
N ALA A 228 1.10 -33.04 -9.09
CA ALA A 228 0.48 -34.23 -8.52
C ALA A 228 -0.94 -33.90 -8.06
N PHE A 229 -1.95 -34.45 -8.74
CA PHE A 229 -3.36 -34.26 -8.43
C PHE A 229 -3.91 -35.49 -7.72
N ILE A 230 -4.26 -35.34 -6.44
CA ILE A 230 -4.86 -36.45 -5.70
C ILE A 230 -6.22 -36.80 -6.32
N ASN A 231 -6.41 -38.09 -6.61
CA ASN A 231 -7.62 -38.60 -7.23
C ASN A 231 -8.45 -39.39 -6.20
N ARG A 232 -7.82 -40.39 -5.57
CA ARG A 232 -8.46 -41.28 -4.59
C ARG A 232 -7.45 -41.83 -3.58
N VAL A 233 -7.97 -42.46 -2.55
CA VAL A 233 -7.21 -43.20 -1.53
C VAL A 233 -7.73 -44.63 -1.48
N GLU A 234 -6.81 -45.59 -1.50
CA GLU A 234 -7.08 -47.04 -1.38
C GLU A 234 -6.12 -47.62 -0.34
N ASP A 235 -6.62 -48.28 0.71
CA ASP A 235 -5.81 -48.97 1.73
C ASP A 235 -4.66 -48.13 2.32
N SER A 236 -4.91 -46.86 2.64
CA SER A 236 -3.89 -45.89 3.13
C SER A 236 -2.77 -45.58 2.13
N VAL A 237 -3.07 -45.74 0.84
CA VAL A 237 -2.24 -45.31 -0.28
C VAL A 237 -2.98 -44.22 -1.05
N ALA A 238 -2.39 -43.05 -1.14
CA ALA A 238 -2.92 -41.95 -1.93
C ALA A 238 -2.47 -42.10 -3.39
N ILE A 239 -3.43 -42.06 -4.31
CA ILE A 239 -3.22 -42.22 -5.73
C ILE A 239 -3.34 -40.85 -6.40
N PHE A 240 -2.28 -40.44 -7.08
CA PHE A 240 -2.15 -39.15 -7.75
C PHE A 240 -2.04 -39.32 -9.25
N ASP A 241 -2.74 -38.48 -9.99
CA ASP A 241 -2.51 -38.29 -11.41
C ASP A 241 -1.40 -37.23 -11.58
N ILE A 242 -0.29 -37.59 -12.24
CA ILE A 242 0.74 -36.62 -12.61
C ILE A 242 0.35 -36.01 -13.95
N LYS A 243 0.22 -34.67 -13.98
CA LYS A 243 -0.21 -33.96 -15.19
C LYS A 243 0.89 -33.15 -15.86
N ASN A 244 0.84 -33.07 -17.19
CA ASN A 244 1.56 -32.08 -17.99
C ASN A 244 0.54 -31.29 -18.82
N GLY A 245 0.20 -30.09 -18.35
CA GLY A 245 -1.00 -29.38 -18.82
C GLY A 245 -2.27 -30.16 -18.47
N ASP A 246 -3.16 -30.36 -19.44
CA ASP A 246 -4.42 -31.09 -19.22
C ASP A 246 -4.28 -32.62 -19.35
N ARG A 247 -3.10 -33.13 -19.72
CA ARG A 247 -2.86 -34.57 -19.96
C ARG A 247 -2.29 -35.24 -18.73
N ILE A 248 -2.83 -36.40 -18.37
CA ILE A 248 -2.24 -37.31 -17.38
C ILE A 248 -1.09 -38.05 -18.07
N VAL A 249 0.10 -37.98 -17.49
CA VAL A 249 1.32 -38.58 -18.04
C VAL A 249 1.84 -39.74 -17.20
N ASP A 250 1.45 -39.83 -15.93
CA ASP A 250 1.87 -40.89 -15.02
C ASP A 250 0.86 -41.03 -13.84
N GLU A 251 0.87 -42.18 -13.17
CA GLU A 251 0.15 -42.42 -11.91
C GLU A 251 1.16 -42.63 -10.79
N LEU A 252 1.02 -41.88 -9.69
CA LEU A 252 1.89 -41.98 -8.52
C LEU A 252 1.11 -42.51 -7.32
N ARG A 253 1.68 -43.51 -6.63
CA ARG A 253 1.11 -44.12 -5.42
C ARG A 253 1.98 -43.81 -4.22
N LEU A 254 1.41 -43.18 -3.20
CA LEU A 254 2.13 -42.75 -2.00
C LEU A 254 1.47 -43.33 -0.74
N PRO A 255 2.10 -44.28 -0.04
CA PRO A 255 1.60 -44.73 1.27
C PRO A 255 1.73 -43.63 2.30
N PHE A 256 0.79 -43.57 3.25
CA PHE A 256 0.79 -42.58 4.32
C PHE A 256 0.09 -43.11 5.58
N ASP A 257 0.47 -42.57 6.74
CA ASP A 257 -0.29 -42.80 7.99
C ASP A 257 -1.27 -41.65 8.25
N LYS A 258 -0.83 -40.42 7.95
CA LYS A 258 -1.59 -39.18 8.07
C LYS A 258 -1.44 -38.31 6.84
N ILE A 259 -2.53 -37.62 6.45
CA ILE A 259 -2.51 -36.59 5.40
C ILE A 259 -2.73 -35.23 6.02
N LEU A 260 -1.80 -34.29 5.84
CA LEU A 260 -2.00 -32.88 6.18
C LEU A 260 -2.47 -32.10 4.95
N MET A 261 -3.69 -31.55 5.02
CA MET A 261 -4.26 -30.69 3.99
C MET A 261 -3.82 -29.23 4.20
N ALA A 262 -2.97 -28.73 3.30
CA ALA A 262 -2.38 -27.39 3.33
C ALA A 262 -2.63 -26.61 2.02
N ILE A 263 -3.82 -26.76 1.44
CA ILE A 263 -4.20 -26.21 0.12
C ILE A 263 -4.87 -24.82 0.17
N GLY A 264 -4.65 -24.07 1.25
CA GLY A 264 -5.20 -22.73 1.46
C GLY A 264 -6.40 -22.70 2.39
N ARG A 265 -7.09 -21.55 2.43
CA ARG A 265 -8.05 -21.20 3.48
C ARG A 265 -9.29 -20.54 2.91
N VAL A 266 -10.45 -20.82 3.48
CA VAL A 266 -11.77 -20.27 3.08
C VAL A 266 -12.30 -19.32 4.16
N PRO A 267 -12.89 -18.17 3.82
CA PRO A 267 -13.41 -17.24 4.82
C PRO A 267 -14.56 -17.86 5.62
N ASN A 268 -14.67 -17.52 6.91
CA ASN A 268 -15.81 -17.92 7.73
C ASN A 268 -16.90 -16.86 7.60
N LEU A 269 -17.91 -17.13 6.77
CA LEU A 269 -19.00 -16.19 6.51
C LEU A 269 -20.10 -16.40 7.55
N PRO A 270 -20.42 -15.40 8.41
CA PRO A 270 -21.50 -15.54 9.39
C PRO A 270 -22.86 -15.65 8.69
N ALA A 271 -23.83 -16.29 9.34
CA ALA A 271 -25.18 -16.38 8.81
C ALA A 271 -25.90 -15.02 8.83
N GLY A 272 -26.89 -14.84 7.94
CA GLY A 272 -27.74 -13.63 7.90
C GLY A 272 -27.12 -12.42 7.20
N LEU A 273 -25.98 -12.55 6.50
CA LEU A 273 -25.34 -11.45 5.76
C LEU A 273 -26.31 -10.76 4.79
N GLU A 274 -27.16 -11.52 4.10
CA GLU A 274 -28.18 -10.99 3.18
C GLU A 274 -29.21 -10.14 3.92
N THR A 275 -29.71 -10.61 5.06
CA THR A 275 -30.60 -9.87 5.96
C THR A 275 -29.97 -8.56 6.43
N ALA A 276 -28.67 -8.56 6.71
CA ALA A 276 -27.92 -7.36 7.05
C ALA A 276 -27.61 -6.45 5.85
N GLY A 277 -27.90 -6.86 4.62
CA GLY A 277 -27.56 -6.13 3.40
C GLY A 277 -26.05 -6.07 3.10
N ILE A 278 -25.31 -7.12 3.48
CA ILE A 278 -23.87 -7.25 3.29
C ILE A 278 -23.61 -8.11 2.05
N LYS A 279 -22.86 -7.57 1.08
CA LYS A 279 -22.42 -8.28 -0.12
C LYS A 279 -21.17 -9.12 0.18
N TYR A 280 -21.17 -10.35 -0.31
CA TYR A 280 -20.09 -11.30 -0.13
C TYR A 280 -20.05 -12.27 -1.31
N ASP A 281 -18.93 -12.99 -1.44
CA ASP A 281 -18.83 -14.18 -2.29
C ASP A 281 -18.10 -15.29 -1.53
N LYS A 282 -17.91 -16.46 -2.18
CA LYS A 282 -17.25 -17.63 -1.59
C LYS A 282 -15.81 -17.39 -1.10
N ASN A 283 -15.18 -16.30 -1.51
CA ASN A 283 -13.78 -15.99 -1.21
C ASN A 283 -13.63 -14.88 -0.15
N CYS A 284 -14.59 -13.96 -0.02
CA CYS A 284 -14.56 -12.93 1.03
C CYS A 284 -15.89 -12.14 1.20
N ILE A 285 -15.97 -11.40 2.30
CA ILE A 285 -16.90 -10.26 2.45
C ILE A 285 -16.34 -9.06 1.66
N HIS A 286 -17.19 -8.43 0.84
CA HIS A 286 -16.79 -7.27 0.04
C HIS A 286 -16.71 -6.02 0.92
N VAL A 287 -15.58 -5.34 0.86
CA VAL A 287 -15.34 -4.09 1.59
C VAL A 287 -14.81 -2.99 0.67
N ASP A 288 -15.08 -1.74 1.04
CA ASP A 288 -14.47 -0.57 0.40
C ASP A 288 -13.02 -0.36 0.86
N ASN A 289 -12.38 0.71 0.36
CA ASN A 289 -11.02 1.08 0.74
C ASN A 289 -10.89 1.58 2.21
N GLN A 290 -11.97 1.54 3.00
CA GLN A 290 -12.01 1.86 4.42
C GLN A 290 -12.49 0.66 5.25
N TYR A 291 -12.46 -0.55 4.67
CA TYR A 291 -12.90 -1.81 5.28
C TYR A 291 -14.36 -1.84 5.72
N ARG A 292 -15.19 -0.95 5.15
CA ARG A 292 -16.64 -0.92 5.38
C ARG A 292 -17.34 -1.81 4.36
N THR A 293 -18.31 -2.58 4.81
CA THR A 293 -19.13 -3.44 3.95
C THR A 293 -20.20 -2.63 3.20
N SER A 294 -21.03 -3.29 2.38
CA SER A 294 -22.21 -2.63 1.77
C SER A 294 -23.26 -2.18 2.81
N ASN A 295 -23.22 -2.72 4.03
CA ASN A 295 -23.93 -2.15 5.15
C ASN A 295 -23.07 -1.06 5.82
N LYS A 296 -23.55 0.19 5.80
CA LYS A 296 -22.80 1.36 6.30
C LYS A 296 -22.42 1.32 7.78
N TYR A 297 -23.06 0.44 8.56
CA TYR A 297 -22.82 0.23 9.98
C TYR A 297 -21.86 -0.93 10.27
N VAL A 298 -21.43 -1.68 9.25
CA VAL A 298 -20.67 -2.92 9.44
C VAL A 298 -19.33 -2.82 8.71
N TYR A 299 -18.25 -3.15 9.43
CA TYR A 299 -16.89 -3.29 8.93
C TYR A 299 -16.49 -4.76 8.95
N ALA A 300 -15.53 -5.14 8.11
CA ALA A 300 -14.95 -6.48 8.14
C ALA A 300 -13.41 -6.40 8.11
N VAL A 301 -12.75 -7.20 8.96
CA VAL A 301 -11.30 -7.16 9.16
C VAL A 301 -10.70 -8.56 9.21
N GLY A 302 -9.41 -8.66 8.85
CA GLY A 302 -8.69 -9.93 8.81
C GLY A 302 -9.13 -10.85 7.66
N ASP A 303 -8.93 -12.16 7.85
CA ASP A 303 -9.02 -13.16 6.78
C ASP A 303 -10.37 -13.26 6.06
N VAL A 304 -11.45 -12.81 6.69
CA VAL A 304 -12.80 -12.85 6.11
C VAL A 304 -12.96 -11.83 4.97
N SER A 305 -12.17 -10.75 4.97
CA SER A 305 -12.25 -9.66 3.99
C SER A 305 -10.95 -9.36 3.26
N GLN A 306 -9.80 -9.78 3.80
CA GLN A 306 -8.48 -9.47 3.26
C GLN A 306 -7.97 -10.55 2.29
N LYS A 307 -7.27 -10.09 1.25
CA LYS A 307 -6.55 -10.97 0.32
C LYS A 307 -5.33 -11.62 0.97
N LEU A 308 -4.59 -10.85 1.78
CA LEU A 308 -3.47 -11.33 2.57
C LEU A 308 -3.99 -11.72 3.96
N LYS A 309 -3.84 -13.00 4.30
CA LYS A 309 -4.41 -13.62 5.50
C LYS A 309 -3.32 -13.74 6.57
N PHE A 310 -2.97 -12.62 7.19
CA PHE A 310 -1.93 -12.56 8.23
C PHE A 310 -2.46 -11.92 9.51
N THR A 311 -1.99 -12.43 10.65
CA THR A 311 -2.36 -11.91 11.98
C THR A 311 -2.04 -10.43 12.13
N HIS A 312 -0.86 -9.99 11.69
CA HIS A 312 -0.45 -8.59 11.81
C HIS A 312 -1.24 -7.65 10.88
N THR A 313 -1.74 -8.12 9.73
CA THR A 313 -2.63 -7.31 8.87
C THR A 313 -4.04 -7.22 9.43
N ALA A 314 -4.51 -8.29 10.09
CA ALA A 314 -5.77 -8.29 10.84
C ALA A 314 -5.71 -7.32 12.02
N ASP A 315 -4.63 -7.36 12.82
CA ASP A 315 -4.38 -6.42 13.93
C ASP A 315 -4.33 -4.97 13.44
N ASP A 316 -3.47 -4.66 12.46
CA ASP A 316 -3.32 -3.30 11.95
C ASP A 316 -4.65 -2.75 11.41
N THR A 317 -5.36 -3.54 10.60
CA THR A 317 -6.64 -3.11 10.04
C THR A 317 -7.70 -2.90 11.12
N ALA A 318 -7.75 -3.77 12.14
CA ALA A 318 -8.64 -3.59 13.27
C ALA A 318 -8.36 -2.28 14.02
N ARG A 319 -7.09 -1.95 14.29
CA ARG A 319 -6.71 -0.66 14.90
C ARG A 319 -7.20 0.52 14.07
N GLN A 320 -6.98 0.49 12.75
CA GLN A 320 -7.38 1.56 11.85
C GLN A 320 -8.92 1.71 11.77
N VAL A 321 -9.66 0.59 11.75
CA VAL A 321 -11.14 0.58 11.80
C VAL A 321 -11.66 1.14 13.12
N VAL A 322 -11.08 0.75 14.26
CA VAL A 322 -11.44 1.31 15.58
C VAL A 322 -11.20 2.81 15.61
N THR A 323 -10.05 3.29 15.16
CA THR A 323 -9.73 4.73 15.07
C THR A 323 -10.75 5.47 14.20
N ARG A 324 -11.18 4.85 13.09
CA ARG A 324 -12.23 5.38 12.21
C ARG A 324 -13.60 5.44 12.90
N ILE A 325 -14.00 4.39 13.60
CA ILE A 325 -15.27 4.36 14.38
C ILE A 325 -15.24 5.43 15.47
N ALA A 326 -14.15 5.51 16.23
CA ALA A 326 -13.97 6.46 17.33
C ALA A 326 -14.05 7.91 16.85
N SER A 327 -13.39 8.21 15.72
CA SER A 327 -13.37 9.54 15.10
C SER A 327 -14.60 9.87 14.26
N ARG A 328 -15.63 9.00 14.26
CA ARG A 328 -16.85 9.13 13.45
C ARG A 328 -16.56 9.34 11.95
N GLY A 329 -15.49 8.73 11.46
CA GLY A 329 -15.08 8.77 10.05
C GLY A 329 -14.11 9.90 9.66
N LEU A 330 -13.74 10.80 10.59
CA LEU A 330 -12.76 11.87 10.34
C LEU A 330 -11.38 11.32 9.99
N LEU A 331 -10.93 10.27 10.69
CA LEU A 331 -9.69 9.58 10.37
C LEU A 331 -9.96 8.44 9.39
N ARG A 332 -9.14 8.39 8.34
CA ARG A 332 -9.22 7.38 7.28
C ARG A 332 -8.21 6.26 7.51
N VAL A 333 -8.53 5.09 6.98
CA VAL A 333 -7.61 3.95 6.94
C VAL A 333 -6.53 4.21 5.88
N ASP A 334 -5.28 3.97 6.24
CA ASP A 334 -4.11 3.91 5.36
C ASP A 334 -4.00 2.52 4.74
N THR A 335 -4.27 2.45 3.44
CA THR A 335 -4.20 1.23 2.63
C THR A 335 -2.87 1.09 1.88
N THR A 336 -1.89 1.96 2.16
CA THR A 336 -0.60 2.02 1.43
C THR A 336 0.55 1.39 2.18
N LYS A 337 0.30 0.83 3.37
CA LYS A 337 1.31 0.20 4.21
C LYS A 337 1.92 -1.05 3.55
N ALA A 338 3.22 -1.21 3.76
CA ALA A 338 3.99 -2.37 3.40
C ALA A 338 3.65 -3.53 4.35
N VAL A 339 3.31 -4.67 3.76
CA VAL A 339 2.95 -5.88 4.51
C VAL A 339 4.10 -6.88 4.42
N PRO A 340 4.83 -7.15 5.52
CA PRO A 340 5.85 -8.19 5.54
C PRO A 340 5.22 -9.58 5.54
N LYS A 341 5.86 -10.53 4.87
CA LYS A 341 5.45 -11.92 4.78
C LYS A 341 6.61 -12.77 5.23
N VAL A 342 6.39 -13.69 6.16
CA VAL A 342 7.43 -14.58 6.68
C VAL A 342 6.92 -16.01 6.60
N THR A 343 7.75 -16.91 6.06
CA THR A 343 7.58 -18.36 6.18
C THR A 343 8.72 -18.86 7.05
N TYR A 344 8.39 -19.49 8.17
CA TYR A 344 9.34 -19.89 9.21
C TYR A 344 10.03 -21.21 8.90
N THR A 345 10.50 -21.37 7.66
CA THR A 345 11.41 -22.45 7.29
C THR A 345 12.77 -22.27 7.96
N SER A 346 13.65 -23.28 7.89
CA SER A 346 15.05 -23.15 8.27
C SER A 346 15.94 -23.38 7.04
N PRO A 347 16.57 -22.34 6.46
CA PRO A 347 16.53 -20.92 6.84
C PRO A 347 15.15 -20.26 6.58
N GLU A 348 14.89 -19.16 7.28
CA GLU A 348 13.63 -18.41 7.17
C GLU A 348 13.52 -17.70 5.84
N ILE A 349 12.30 -17.52 5.34
CA ILE A 349 12.00 -16.73 4.14
C ILE A 349 11.20 -15.51 4.56
N ALA A 350 11.63 -14.32 4.16
CA ALA A 350 10.91 -13.08 4.45
C ALA A 350 10.85 -12.15 3.23
N GLN A 351 9.71 -11.50 3.02
CA GLN A 351 9.42 -10.69 1.84
C GLN A 351 8.61 -9.45 2.22
N VAL A 352 8.89 -8.31 1.59
CA VAL A 352 8.10 -7.08 1.72
C VAL A 352 8.21 -6.23 0.46
N GLY A 353 7.12 -5.54 0.10
CA GLY A 353 7.09 -4.63 -1.04
C GLY A 353 6.83 -5.34 -2.36
N MET A 354 7.42 -4.84 -3.45
CA MET A 354 7.21 -5.36 -4.81
C MET A 354 8.15 -6.51 -5.13
N SER A 355 7.66 -7.46 -5.91
CA SER A 355 8.52 -8.40 -6.66
C SER A 355 9.26 -7.68 -7.80
N TRP A 356 10.32 -8.31 -8.32
CA TRP A 356 11.08 -7.77 -9.45
C TRP A 356 10.20 -7.55 -10.70
N PRO A 357 9.35 -8.51 -11.13
CA PRO A 357 8.42 -8.30 -12.25
C PRO A 357 7.42 -7.15 -12.02
N GLU A 358 6.90 -7.00 -10.81
CA GLU A 358 5.98 -5.90 -10.47
C GLU A 358 6.67 -4.54 -10.53
N ALA A 359 7.91 -4.46 -10.04
CA ALA A 359 8.71 -3.25 -10.11
C ALA A 359 9.00 -2.87 -11.56
N ILE A 360 9.41 -3.82 -12.41
CA ILE A 360 9.63 -3.58 -13.86
C ILE A 360 8.33 -3.10 -14.52
N LYS A 361 7.20 -3.76 -14.26
CA LYS A 361 5.91 -3.37 -14.83
C LYS A 361 5.54 -1.93 -14.45
N LYS A 362 5.86 -1.49 -13.23
CA LYS A 362 5.51 -0.15 -12.73
C LYS A 362 6.49 0.94 -13.15
N TYR A 363 7.79 0.65 -13.12
CA TYR A 363 8.84 1.66 -13.29
C TYR A 363 9.73 1.45 -14.51
N GLY A 364 9.64 0.35 -15.25
CA GLY A 364 10.62 0.02 -16.28
C GLY A 364 11.96 -0.39 -15.68
N GLU A 365 12.58 -1.41 -16.28
CA GLU A 365 13.81 -2.02 -15.79
C GLU A 365 14.98 -1.01 -15.70
N GLU A 366 15.04 -0.05 -16.62
CA GLU A 366 16.11 0.94 -16.72
C GLU A 366 16.16 1.94 -15.55
N ARG A 367 15.10 2.01 -14.75
CA ARG A 367 15.00 2.88 -13.56
C ARG A 367 15.23 2.14 -12.26
N LEU A 368 15.53 0.85 -12.34
CA LEU A 368 15.66 -0.05 -11.21
C LEU A 368 17.08 -0.58 -11.10
N MET A 369 17.41 -1.03 -9.89
CA MET A 369 18.58 -1.86 -9.63
C MET A 369 18.15 -2.98 -8.70
N ARG A 370 18.54 -4.20 -9.05
CA ARG A 370 18.41 -5.40 -8.22
C ARG A 370 19.76 -5.67 -7.58
N VAL A 371 19.80 -5.64 -6.26
CA VAL A 371 21.01 -5.90 -5.47
C VAL A 371 20.84 -7.24 -4.79
N GLU A 372 21.76 -8.16 -5.06
CA GLU A 372 21.76 -9.50 -4.46
C GLU A 372 23.01 -9.69 -3.62
N VAL A 373 22.83 -10.07 -2.37
CA VAL A 373 23.92 -10.33 -1.43
C VAL A 373 23.75 -11.72 -0.84
N PRO A 374 24.64 -12.67 -1.14
CA PRO A 374 24.60 -13.98 -0.50
C PRO A 374 25.00 -13.86 0.98
N PHE A 375 24.41 -14.70 1.83
CA PHE A 375 24.74 -14.74 3.26
C PHE A 375 26.17 -15.24 3.53
N SER A 376 26.86 -15.83 2.55
CA SER A 376 28.31 -16.09 2.61
C SER A 376 29.18 -14.84 2.73
N GLN A 377 28.62 -13.65 2.44
CA GLN A 377 29.27 -12.36 2.71
C GLN A 377 28.92 -11.79 4.10
N ASN A 378 28.13 -12.51 4.91
CA ASN A 378 27.81 -12.14 6.28
C ASN A 378 28.64 -12.97 7.26
N ASP A 379 29.59 -12.31 7.92
CA ASP A 379 30.55 -12.98 8.81
C ASP A 379 29.88 -13.72 9.97
N ARG A 380 28.71 -13.25 10.43
CA ARG A 380 27.94 -13.95 11.48
C ARG A 380 27.33 -15.25 10.95
N ALA A 381 26.73 -15.22 9.76
CA ALA A 381 26.17 -16.40 9.13
C ALA A 381 27.24 -17.45 8.82
N VAL A 382 28.42 -17.02 8.39
CA VAL A 382 29.59 -17.90 8.19
C VAL A 382 30.05 -18.53 9.52
N THR A 383 30.17 -17.72 10.57
CA THR A 383 30.53 -18.22 11.92
C THR A 383 29.57 -19.31 12.40
N ASP A 384 28.28 -19.16 12.11
CA ASP A 384 27.24 -20.08 12.53
C ASP A 384 26.99 -21.21 11.52
N SER A 385 27.73 -21.29 10.41
CA SER A 385 27.49 -22.25 9.32
C SER A 385 26.06 -22.23 8.77
N THR A 386 25.46 -21.03 8.72
CA THR A 386 24.08 -20.77 8.26
C THR A 386 24.06 -19.80 7.07
N ASP A 387 25.12 -19.81 6.26
CA ASP A 387 25.37 -18.87 5.18
C ASP A 387 24.68 -19.22 3.85
N ASN A 388 23.96 -20.35 3.81
CA ASN A 388 23.12 -20.73 2.68
C ASN A 388 21.85 -19.86 2.62
N GLY A 389 21.99 -18.70 1.98
CA GLY A 389 20.90 -17.73 1.84
C GLY A 389 21.27 -16.57 0.93
N VAL A 390 20.28 -15.73 0.62
CA VAL A 390 20.45 -14.50 -0.15
C VAL A 390 19.48 -13.42 0.32
N LEU A 391 19.97 -12.18 0.36
CA LEU A 391 19.16 -10.97 0.43
C LEU A 391 19.08 -10.37 -0.98
N VAL A 392 17.87 -10.16 -1.48
CA VAL A 392 17.58 -9.39 -2.69
C VAL A 392 16.90 -8.09 -2.31
N VAL A 393 17.42 -6.96 -2.77
CA VAL A 393 16.83 -5.64 -2.58
C VAL A 393 16.55 -5.01 -3.94
N ILE A 394 15.32 -4.56 -4.13
CA ILE A 394 14.86 -3.87 -5.34
C ILE A 394 14.78 -2.39 -5.02
N VAL A 395 15.56 -1.57 -5.73
CA VAL A 395 15.66 -0.13 -5.49
C VAL A 395 15.54 0.68 -6.77
N ARG A 396 15.09 1.92 -6.63
CA ARG A 396 15.22 2.94 -7.67
C ARG A 396 16.69 3.34 -7.80
N ARG A 397 17.24 3.19 -9.01
CA ARG A 397 18.68 3.37 -9.32
C ARG A 397 19.27 4.69 -8.77
N ILE A 398 18.63 5.81 -9.06
CA ILE A 398 19.18 7.14 -8.74
C ILE A 398 18.97 7.53 -7.27
N ASN A 399 17.71 7.57 -6.80
CA ASN A 399 17.40 8.09 -5.46
C ASN A 399 17.53 7.02 -4.36
N GLY A 400 17.77 5.77 -4.72
CA GLY A 400 17.91 4.65 -3.79
C GLY A 400 16.63 4.28 -3.05
N ALA A 401 15.45 4.76 -3.47
CA ALA A 401 14.19 4.40 -2.81
C ALA A 401 13.99 2.88 -2.87
N ILE A 402 13.78 2.27 -1.72
CA ILE A 402 13.56 0.82 -1.59
C ILE A 402 12.12 0.52 -2.01
N LEU A 403 11.95 -0.43 -2.92
CA LEU A 403 10.65 -0.83 -3.46
C LEU A 403 10.23 -2.22 -3.00
N GLY A 404 11.20 -3.09 -2.71
CA GLY A 404 10.96 -4.43 -2.20
C GLY A 404 12.25 -5.06 -1.67
N ALA A 405 12.08 -6.01 -0.76
CA ALA A 405 13.15 -6.83 -0.22
C ALA A 405 12.68 -8.27 -0.06
N HIS A 406 13.51 -9.22 -0.48
CA HIS A 406 13.26 -10.65 -0.44
C HIS A 406 14.47 -11.34 0.19
N ILE A 407 14.26 -12.15 1.21
CA ILE A 407 15.32 -12.71 2.04
C ILE A 407 15.05 -14.19 2.20
N ILE A 408 16.08 -15.00 2.00
CA ILE A 408 16.17 -16.34 2.57
C ILE A 408 17.47 -16.42 3.36
N GLY A 409 17.37 -16.73 4.65
CA GLY A 409 18.54 -16.75 5.52
C GLY A 409 18.19 -16.82 7.00
N PRO A 410 19.20 -16.88 7.87
CA PRO A 410 19.01 -16.87 9.32
C PRO A 410 18.37 -15.55 9.76
N ARG A 411 17.31 -15.65 10.58
CA ARG A 411 16.56 -14.53 11.14
C ARG A 411 15.99 -13.57 10.09
N ALA A 412 15.65 -14.07 8.90
CA ALA A 412 15.06 -13.28 7.83
C ALA A 412 13.79 -12.53 8.30
N GLY A 413 12.97 -13.16 9.15
CA GLY A 413 11.75 -12.56 9.70
C GLY A 413 12.01 -11.34 10.58
N GLU A 414 13.18 -11.25 11.23
CA GLU A 414 13.57 -10.07 12.02
C GLU A 414 14.23 -8.99 11.14
N ILE A 415 15.06 -9.41 10.19
CA ILE A 415 15.78 -8.51 9.26
C ILE A 415 14.80 -7.73 8.37
N ILE A 416 13.69 -8.36 7.95
CA ILE A 416 12.72 -7.74 7.04
C ILE A 416 12.06 -6.48 7.62
N SER A 417 11.95 -6.38 8.94
CA SER A 417 11.30 -5.27 9.64
C SER A 417 11.91 -3.91 9.29
N LEU A 418 13.23 -3.83 9.10
CA LEU A 418 13.89 -2.59 8.70
C LEU A 418 13.54 -2.19 7.27
N PHE A 419 13.35 -3.17 6.37
CA PHE A 419 12.87 -2.91 5.01
C PHE A 419 11.39 -2.51 4.99
N THR A 420 10.55 -3.10 5.83
CA THR A 420 9.14 -2.69 6.01
C THR A 420 9.06 -1.22 6.39
N LEU A 421 9.80 -0.81 7.43
CA LEU A 421 9.90 0.59 7.85
C LEU A 421 10.39 1.48 6.71
N ALA A 422 11.44 1.05 6.00
CA ALA A 422 12.01 1.87 4.95
C ALA A 422 11.10 2.06 3.74
N ILE A 423 10.26 1.07 3.41
CA ILE A 423 9.27 1.21 2.34
C ILE A 423 8.15 2.16 2.79
N ASP A 424 7.62 1.99 4.02
CA ASP A 424 6.55 2.84 4.55
C ASP A 424 6.98 4.30 4.68
N GLU A 425 8.18 4.54 5.21
CA GLU A 425 8.74 5.87 5.47
C GLU A 425 9.60 6.40 4.30
N LYS A 426 9.64 5.65 3.17
CA LYS A 426 10.38 6.02 1.95
C LYS A 426 11.87 6.34 2.21
N ILE A 427 12.47 5.58 3.10
CA ILE A 427 13.89 5.66 3.45
C ILE A 427 14.69 5.00 2.32
N SER A 428 15.69 5.71 1.81
CA SER A 428 16.54 5.20 0.73
C SER A 428 17.64 4.28 1.24
N LEU A 429 18.10 3.37 0.37
CA LEU A 429 19.24 2.50 0.62
C LEU A 429 20.55 3.29 0.84
N TRP A 430 20.63 4.52 0.30
CA TRP A 430 21.69 5.48 0.64
C TRP A 430 21.74 5.83 2.13
N ARG A 431 20.58 5.86 2.82
CA ARG A 431 20.55 6.08 4.27
C ARG A 431 21.06 4.86 5.02
N PHE A 432 20.69 3.65 4.59
CA PHE A 432 21.22 2.42 5.19
C PHE A 432 22.74 2.33 5.08
N GLN A 433 23.31 2.79 3.97
CA GLN A 433 24.76 2.86 3.79
C GLN A 433 25.46 3.72 4.86
N LYS A 434 24.79 4.72 5.43
CA LYS A 434 25.35 5.60 6.47
C LYS A 434 25.15 5.09 7.90
N LEU A 435 24.31 4.07 8.09
CA LEU A 435 24.05 3.51 9.40
C LEU A 435 25.21 2.62 9.86
N ILE A 436 25.51 2.70 11.15
CA ILE A 436 26.44 1.79 11.82
C ILE A 436 25.63 0.57 12.28
N PHE A 437 26.00 -0.61 11.78
CA PHE A 437 25.42 -1.89 12.22
C PHE A 437 26.35 -2.57 13.22
N ALA A 438 25.78 -3.24 14.22
CA ALA A 438 26.54 -4.05 15.16
C ALA A 438 27.30 -5.17 14.43
N TYR A 439 28.53 -5.45 14.89
CA TYR A 439 29.41 -6.44 14.27
C TYR A 439 29.88 -7.51 15.27
N PRO A 440 29.88 -8.81 14.91
CA PRO A 440 29.22 -9.40 13.75
C PRO A 440 27.73 -9.67 14.04
N SER A 441 26.84 -9.32 13.10
CA SER A 441 25.39 -9.58 13.22
C SER A 441 24.77 -9.98 11.88
N TYR A 442 23.65 -10.72 11.90
CA TYR A 442 22.95 -11.08 10.67
C TYR A 442 22.42 -9.85 9.92
N SER A 443 22.00 -8.80 10.63
CA SER A 443 21.51 -7.56 10.03
C SER A 443 22.58 -6.79 9.25
N LEU A 444 23.87 -7.10 9.43
CA LEU A 444 24.96 -6.56 8.60
C LEU A 444 24.79 -6.89 7.11
N ILE A 445 24.01 -7.92 6.76
CA ILE A 445 23.66 -8.21 5.34
C ILE A 445 22.99 -7.00 4.67
N ILE A 446 22.23 -6.20 5.42
CA ILE A 446 21.59 -4.96 4.94
C ILE A 446 22.66 -3.93 4.55
N LYS A 447 23.69 -3.78 5.39
CA LYS A 447 24.83 -2.89 5.13
C LYS A 447 25.61 -3.34 3.90
N LYS A 448 25.86 -4.64 3.74
CA LYS A 448 26.49 -5.20 2.54
C LYS A 448 25.69 -4.87 1.27
N ALA A 449 24.37 -4.98 1.31
CA ALA A 449 23.51 -4.59 0.18
C ALA A 449 23.61 -3.09 -0.12
N ALA A 450 23.62 -2.25 0.92
CA ALA A 450 23.76 -0.81 0.75
C ALA A 450 25.14 -0.40 0.19
N ASP A 451 26.22 -1.08 0.61
CA ASP A 451 27.58 -0.84 0.10
C ASP A 451 27.72 -1.30 -1.35
N GLN A 452 27.16 -2.46 -1.71
CA GLN A 452 27.13 -2.92 -3.11
C GLN A 452 26.32 -1.98 -4.01
N PHE A 453 25.16 -1.50 -3.54
CA PHE A 453 24.37 -0.49 -4.24
C PHE A 453 25.18 0.78 -4.49
N ALA A 454 25.81 1.33 -3.44
CA ALA A 454 26.61 2.54 -3.53
C ALA A 454 27.81 2.35 -4.50
N GLY A 455 28.50 1.22 -4.42
CA GLY A 455 29.62 0.90 -5.30
C GLY A 455 29.22 0.85 -6.77
N ARG A 456 28.12 0.14 -7.09
CA ARG A 456 27.58 0.08 -8.47
C ARG A 456 27.14 1.47 -8.96
N GLN A 457 26.43 2.22 -8.12
CA GLN A 457 25.89 3.52 -8.49
C GLN A 457 26.97 4.58 -8.70
N LEU A 458 28.06 4.55 -7.92
CA LEU A 458 29.22 5.43 -8.11
C LEU A 458 30.01 5.07 -9.37
N GLY A 459 30.16 3.78 -9.68
CA GLY A 459 30.79 3.32 -10.92
C GLY A 459 30.01 3.75 -12.18
N ASP A 460 28.69 3.72 -12.10
CA ASP A 460 27.80 4.03 -13.22
C ASP A 460 27.43 5.52 -13.35
N LEU A 461 27.92 6.37 -12.44
CA LEU A 461 27.50 7.77 -12.32
C LEU A 461 27.62 8.54 -13.64
N LYS A 462 28.70 8.32 -14.40
CA LYS A 462 28.92 8.97 -15.70
C LYS A 462 27.84 8.59 -16.73
N ASN A 463 27.47 7.31 -16.79
CA ASN A 463 26.45 6.81 -17.71
C ASN A 463 25.06 7.35 -17.33
N ASP A 464 24.79 7.43 -16.03
CA ASP A 464 23.54 7.99 -15.50
C ASP A 464 23.41 9.49 -15.78
N LEU A 465 24.49 10.26 -15.61
CA LEU A 465 24.54 11.68 -15.97
C LEU A 465 24.35 11.89 -17.47
N VAL A 466 25.02 11.13 -18.32
CA VAL A 466 24.83 11.21 -19.79
C VAL A 466 23.40 10.85 -20.15
N GLY A 467 22.85 9.79 -19.56
CA GLY A 467 21.46 9.39 -19.75
C GLY A 467 20.45 10.45 -19.27
N LEU A 468 20.73 11.14 -18.17
CA LEU A 468 19.93 12.25 -17.66
C LEU A 468 20.01 13.47 -18.59
N ILE A 469 21.21 13.84 -19.05
CA ILE A 469 21.44 14.94 -19.98
C ILE A 469 20.74 14.68 -21.32
N LYS A 470 20.94 13.49 -21.92
CA LYS A 470 20.23 13.11 -23.16
C LYS A 470 18.71 13.16 -22.99
N ARG A 471 18.20 12.71 -21.85
CA ARG A 471 16.76 12.76 -21.53
C ARG A 471 16.25 14.18 -21.25
N GLY A 472 17.12 15.08 -20.79
CA GLY A 472 16.84 16.49 -20.50
C GLY A 472 17.17 17.45 -21.64
N ALA A 473 17.86 17.00 -22.69
CA ALA A 473 18.32 17.84 -23.80
C ALA A 473 17.20 18.68 -24.44
N PRO A 474 15.98 18.16 -24.69
CA PRO A 474 14.88 18.99 -25.20
C PRO A 474 14.52 20.17 -24.29
N LYS A 475 14.63 19.97 -22.96
CA LYS A 475 14.35 20.99 -21.95
C LYS A 475 15.46 22.04 -21.90
N ILE A 476 16.71 21.61 -22.01
CA ILE A 476 17.89 22.49 -22.05
C ILE A 476 17.86 23.35 -23.32
N ILE A 477 17.54 22.74 -24.47
CA ILE A 477 17.39 23.45 -25.75
C ILE A 477 16.26 24.48 -25.66
N LEU A 478 15.09 24.11 -25.10
CA LEU A 478 13.99 25.05 -24.92
C LEU A 478 14.37 26.22 -24.00
N GLY A 479 15.08 25.95 -22.91
CA GLY A 479 15.61 26.99 -22.02
C GLY A 479 16.61 27.92 -22.72
N ALA A 480 17.48 27.38 -23.58
CA ALA A 480 18.43 28.16 -24.36
C ALA A 480 17.73 29.06 -25.40
N ILE A 481 16.73 28.53 -26.12
CA ILE A 481 15.91 29.33 -27.05
C ILE A 481 15.25 30.50 -26.32
N TRP A 482 14.72 30.26 -25.12
CA TRP A 482 14.07 31.29 -24.31
C TRP A 482 15.06 32.37 -23.85
N ALA A 483 16.25 31.97 -23.38
CA ALA A 483 17.32 32.89 -23.00
C ALA A 483 17.81 33.75 -24.19
N ILE A 484 17.91 33.16 -25.39
CA ILE A 484 18.27 33.87 -26.61
C ILE A 484 17.18 34.89 -26.98
N GLY A 485 15.90 34.53 -26.88
CA GLY A 485 14.80 35.44 -27.14
C GLY A 485 14.80 36.65 -26.20
N LEU A 486 15.04 36.44 -24.91
CA LEU A 486 15.19 37.54 -23.94
C LEU A 486 16.39 38.45 -24.26
N TRP A 487 17.52 37.84 -24.64
CA TRP A 487 18.71 38.60 -25.03
C TRP A 487 18.46 39.44 -26.28
N GLN A 488 17.78 38.90 -27.30
CA GLN A 488 17.41 39.65 -28.50
C GLN A 488 16.47 40.82 -28.20
N PHE A 489 15.49 40.63 -27.33
CA PHE A 489 14.60 41.71 -26.88
C PHE A 489 15.37 42.82 -26.17
N TYR A 490 16.26 42.46 -25.25
CA TYR A 490 17.13 43.41 -24.55
C TYR A 490 18.07 44.14 -25.51
N ALA A 491 18.66 43.43 -26.47
CA ALA A 491 19.51 44.03 -27.51
C ALA A 491 18.73 44.98 -28.43
N TYR A 492 17.47 44.67 -28.75
CA TYR A 492 16.60 45.54 -29.53
C TYR A 492 16.28 46.85 -28.80
N GLN A 493 15.97 46.78 -27.49
CA GLN A 493 15.73 47.96 -26.66
C GLN A 493 16.96 48.88 -26.64
N GLN A 494 18.15 48.29 -26.45
CA GLN A 494 19.42 49.02 -26.45
C GLN A 494 19.73 49.64 -27.82
N ALA A 495 19.44 48.94 -28.92
CA ALA A 495 19.72 49.44 -30.27
C ALA A 495 18.83 50.62 -30.71
N HIS A 496 17.64 50.76 -30.12
CA HIS A 496 16.69 51.83 -30.45
C HIS A 496 16.61 52.92 -29.36
N ASP A 497 17.51 52.89 -28.38
CA ASP A 497 17.57 53.80 -27.23
C ASP A 497 16.21 53.95 -26.52
N MET A 498 15.40 52.88 -26.56
CA MET A 498 14.04 52.89 -26.04
C MET A 498 14.08 52.62 -24.55
N THR A 499 13.50 53.53 -23.78
CA THR A 499 13.21 53.26 -22.38
C THR A 499 12.17 52.15 -22.25
N VAL A 500 12.17 51.45 -21.11
CA VAL A 500 11.15 50.43 -20.78
C VAL A 500 9.75 51.05 -20.89
N THR A 501 9.61 52.32 -20.53
CA THR A 501 8.37 53.10 -20.56
C THR A 501 7.91 53.39 -21.98
N GLU A 502 8.81 53.79 -22.90
CA GLU A 502 8.47 54.04 -24.31
C GLU A 502 8.10 52.76 -25.05
N THR A 503 8.80 51.66 -24.76
CA THR A 503 8.45 50.33 -25.30
C THR A 503 7.06 49.91 -24.82
N ALA A 504 6.76 50.13 -23.54
CA ALA A 504 5.46 49.82 -22.95
C ALA A 504 4.33 50.68 -23.56
N LEU A 505 4.57 51.98 -23.78
CA LEU A 505 3.61 52.90 -24.40
C LEU A 505 3.34 52.57 -25.87
N MET A 506 4.36 52.19 -26.64
CA MET A 506 4.20 51.76 -28.03
C MET A 506 3.34 50.49 -28.14
N VAL A 507 3.56 49.52 -27.25
CA VAL A 507 2.74 48.31 -27.16
C VAL A 507 1.32 48.63 -26.69
N PHE A 508 1.18 49.55 -25.73
CA PHE A 508 -0.11 50.01 -25.21
C PHE A 508 -0.97 50.67 -26.30
N ASP A 509 -0.39 51.59 -27.09
CA ASP A 509 -1.07 52.29 -28.18
C ASP A 509 -1.45 51.31 -29.31
N PHE A 510 -0.58 50.35 -29.63
CA PHE A 510 -0.88 49.33 -30.63
C PHE A 510 -2.01 48.37 -30.19
N VAL A 511 -2.03 47.95 -28.93
CA VAL A 511 -3.06 47.04 -28.40
C VAL A 511 -4.41 47.75 -28.23
N SER A 512 -4.42 49.02 -27.87
CA SER A 512 -5.66 49.78 -27.67
C SER A 512 -6.30 50.27 -28.98
N MET A 513 -5.51 50.60 -30.00
CA MET A 513 -6.01 51.26 -31.22
C MET A 513 -6.20 50.34 -32.44
N THR A 514 -5.78 49.07 -32.37
CA THR A 514 -5.85 48.16 -33.54
C THR A 514 -6.88 47.04 -33.37
N ILE A 515 -7.44 46.59 -34.49
CA ILE A 515 -8.32 45.40 -34.55
C ILE A 515 -7.62 44.11 -34.08
N TRP A 516 -6.29 44.11 -34.08
CA TRP A 516 -5.46 42.99 -33.61
C TRP A 516 -5.28 43.00 -32.08
N GLY A 517 -5.62 44.09 -31.40
CA GLY A 517 -5.45 44.27 -29.96
C GLY A 517 -5.95 43.10 -29.11
N PRO A 518 -7.20 42.63 -29.27
CA PRO A 518 -7.72 41.47 -28.55
C PRO A 518 -6.92 40.17 -28.78
N LEU A 519 -6.46 39.94 -30.01
CA LEU A 519 -5.66 38.75 -30.33
C LEU A 519 -4.27 38.83 -29.70
N ILE A 520 -3.62 39.99 -29.77
CA ILE A 520 -2.31 40.23 -29.15
C ILE A 520 -2.41 40.10 -27.64
N TYR A 521 -3.47 40.64 -27.03
CA TYR A 521 -3.76 40.47 -25.61
C TYR A 521 -3.88 38.99 -25.24
N ILE A 522 -4.68 38.21 -25.98
CA ILE A 522 -4.82 36.78 -25.75
C ILE A 522 -3.47 36.07 -25.85
N LEU A 523 -2.67 36.37 -26.88
CA LEU A 523 -1.35 35.77 -27.08
C LEU A 523 -0.37 36.14 -25.96
N ALA A 524 -0.30 37.41 -25.58
CA ALA A 524 0.55 37.90 -24.48
C ALA A 524 0.18 37.22 -23.15
N TYR A 525 -1.11 37.09 -22.86
CA TYR A 525 -1.60 36.40 -21.67
C TYR A 525 -1.34 34.89 -21.76
N ALA A 526 -1.46 34.29 -22.95
CA ALA A 526 -1.22 32.86 -23.18
C ALA A 526 0.24 32.48 -22.92
N ILE A 527 1.22 33.30 -23.33
CA ILE A 527 2.65 33.03 -23.12
C ILE A 527 3.13 33.37 -21.70
N ARG A 528 2.31 34.07 -20.91
CA ARG A 528 2.60 34.47 -19.52
C ARG A 528 3.24 33.41 -18.63
N PRO A 529 2.84 32.12 -18.66
CA PRO A 529 3.46 31.13 -17.80
C PRO A 529 4.95 30.95 -18.11
N LEU A 530 5.35 31.15 -19.37
CA LEU A 530 6.74 31.08 -19.80
C LEU A 530 7.55 32.30 -19.36
N THR A 531 6.90 33.47 -19.27
CA THR A 531 7.54 34.74 -18.92
C THR A 531 7.48 35.11 -17.45
N PHE A 532 6.72 34.36 -16.64
CA PHE A 532 6.42 34.66 -15.23
C PHE A 532 5.84 36.06 -15.00
N PHE A 533 5.26 36.66 -16.05
CA PHE A 533 4.68 37.98 -15.96
C PHE A 533 3.42 37.95 -15.05
N PRO A 534 3.19 38.96 -14.18
CA PRO A 534 2.03 38.95 -13.29
C PRO A 534 0.70 38.96 -14.05
N GLY A 535 -0.11 37.91 -13.87
CA GLY A 535 -1.40 37.77 -14.58
C GLY A 535 -2.45 38.77 -14.12
N THR A 536 -2.36 39.23 -12.87
CA THR A 536 -3.21 40.27 -12.31
C THR A 536 -3.08 41.58 -13.09
N LEU A 537 -1.85 41.97 -13.47
CA LEU A 537 -1.61 43.18 -14.27
C LEU A 537 -2.25 43.07 -15.66
N LEU A 538 -2.07 41.94 -16.36
CA LEU A 538 -2.74 41.75 -17.66
C LEU A 538 -4.26 41.67 -17.52
N THR A 539 -4.78 41.15 -16.41
CA THR A 539 -6.23 41.09 -16.18
C THR A 539 -6.80 42.50 -15.96
N ILE A 540 -6.11 43.35 -15.20
CA ILE A 540 -6.46 44.76 -15.04
C ILE A 540 -6.38 45.51 -16.37
N LEU A 541 -5.28 45.34 -17.12
CA LEU A 541 -5.10 45.97 -18.43
C LEU A 541 -6.22 45.59 -19.43
N SER A 542 -6.79 44.39 -19.31
CA SER A 542 -7.95 44.01 -20.14
C SER A 542 -9.16 44.91 -19.90
N GLY A 543 -9.40 45.28 -18.63
CA GLY A 543 -10.45 46.23 -18.26
C GLY A 543 -10.16 47.63 -18.80
N VAL A 544 -8.91 48.06 -18.73
CA VAL A 544 -8.45 49.36 -19.27
C VAL A 544 -8.63 49.41 -20.79
N PHE A 545 -8.24 48.35 -21.52
CA PHE A 545 -8.26 48.34 -22.98
C PHE A 545 -9.62 48.07 -23.60
N PHE A 546 -10.39 47.16 -23.01
CA PHE A 546 -11.58 46.59 -23.66
C PHE A 546 -12.87 46.79 -22.85
N GLY A 547 -12.79 47.45 -21.69
CA GLY A 547 -13.92 47.62 -20.77
C GLY A 547 -14.32 46.32 -20.07
N PHE A 548 -15.34 46.42 -19.20
CA PHE A 548 -15.68 45.32 -18.29
C PHE A 548 -16.12 44.03 -19.01
N TRP A 549 -17.14 44.09 -19.88
CA TRP A 549 -17.73 42.90 -20.49
C TRP A 549 -16.78 42.20 -21.47
N THR A 550 -16.24 42.96 -22.43
CA THR A 550 -15.32 42.43 -23.43
C THR A 550 -14.00 42.01 -22.80
N GLY A 551 -13.45 42.81 -21.88
CA GLY A 551 -12.23 42.46 -21.15
C GLY A 551 -12.39 41.19 -20.30
N THR A 552 -13.54 41.01 -19.64
CA THR A 552 -13.83 39.79 -18.88
C THR A 552 -13.87 38.56 -19.79
N PHE A 553 -14.59 38.64 -20.91
CA PHE A 553 -14.68 37.55 -21.88
C PHE A 553 -13.32 37.18 -22.48
N LEU A 554 -12.55 38.16 -22.94
CA LEU A 554 -11.23 37.95 -23.51
C LEU A 554 -10.26 37.36 -22.47
N THR A 555 -10.29 37.85 -21.23
CA THR A 555 -9.42 37.35 -20.16
C THR A 555 -9.77 35.93 -19.75
N ILE A 556 -11.05 35.54 -19.75
CA ILE A 556 -11.44 34.14 -19.49
C ILE A 556 -10.83 33.21 -20.54
N ILE A 557 -10.95 33.54 -21.83
CA ILE A 557 -10.36 32.75 -22.92
C ILE A 557 -8.85 32.68 -22.75
N ALA A 558 -8.22 33.85 -22.59
CA ALA A 558 -6.76 33.97 -22.50
C ALA A 558 -6.19 33.24 -21.27
N ALA A 559 -6.86 33.34 -20.11
CA ALA A 559 -6.46 32.66 -18.89
C ALA A 559 -6.59 31.15 -18.99
N ASN A 560 -7.59 30.62 -19.69
CA ASN A 560 -7.72 29.19 -19.91
C ASN A 560 -6.67 28.65 -20.88
N ILE A 561 -6.33 29.40 -21.94
CA ILE A 561 -5.22 29.05 -22.85
C ILE A 561 -3.89 29.08 -22.10
N SER A 562 -3.63 30.16 -21.34
CA SER A 562 -2.44 30.32 -20.48
C SER A 562 -2.30 29.17 -19.49
N SER A 563 -3.38 28.85 -18.77
CA SER A 563 -3.42 27.73 -17.84
C SER A 563 -3.19 26.38 -18.53
N SER A 564 -3.68 26.20 -19.76
CA SER A 564 -3.46 24.99 -20.56
C SER A 564 -2.00 24.87 -21.00
N ILE A 565 -1.35 25.96 -21.40
CA ILE A 565 0.08 25.99 -21.73
C ILE A 565 0.91 25.64 -20.48
N ALA A 566 0.62 26.26 -19.35
CA ALA A 566 1.26 25.93 -18.06
C ALA A 566 1.06 24.46 -17.68
N TYR A 567 -0.15 23.92 -17.89
CA TYR A 567 -0.43 22.50 -17.69
C TYR A 567 0.40 21.62 -18.62
N VAL A 568 0.49 21.94 -19.91
CA VAL A 568 1.27 21.16 -20.88
C VAL A 568 2.76 21.22 -20.54
N VAL A 569 3.28 22.40 -20.18
CA VAL A 569 4.66 22.56 -19.69
C VAL A 569 4.86 21.73 -18.43
N GLY A 570 3.98 21.83 -17.43
CA GLY A 570 4.03 21.01 -16.22
C GLY A 570 3.99 19.51 -16.53
N ARG A 571 3.16 19.08 -17.49
CA ARG A 571 3.02 17.69 -17.93
C ARG A 571 4.25 17.22 -18.69
N TYR A 572 4.84 18.05 -19.53
CA TYR A 572 6.04 17.73 -20.28
C TYR A 572 7.26 17.66 -19.36
N PHE A 573 7.42 18.64 -18.48
CA PHE A 573 8.56 18.73 -17.58
C PHE A 573 8.44 17.76 -16.40
N GLY A 574 7.24 17.58 -15.86
CA GLY A 574 6.96 16.74 -14.69
C GLY A 574 6.39 15.36 -14.99
N GLY A 575 5.97 15.05 -16.22
CA GLY A 575 5.32 13.78 -16.55
C GLY A 575 6.18 12.52 -16.33
N ARG A 576 7.48 12.69 -16.08
CA ARG A 576 8.41 11.60 -15.74
C ARG A 576 8.73 11.51 -14.24
N LEU A 577 8.32 12.49 -13.44
CA LEU A 577 8.48 12.48 -12.00
C LEU A 577 7.50 11.46 -11.40
N ALA A 578 8.04 10.47 -10.70
CA ALA A 578 7.25 9.55 -9.88
C ALA A 578 7.11 10.19 -8.48
N LEU A 579 6.26 11.22 -8.38
CA LEU A 579 6.04 11.94 -7.12
C LEU A 579 5.38 11.06 -6.05
N GLU A 580 4.81 9.93 -6.45
CA GLU A 580 4.23 8.92 -5.56
C GLU A 580 5.27 8.40 -4.55
N ASP A 581 6.54 8.32 -4.96
CA ASP A 581 7.66 7.82 -4.15
C ASP A 581 8.30 8.92 -3.28
N SER A 582 7.74 10.13 -3.28
CA SER A 582 8.22 11.27 -2.48
C SER A 582 7.40 11.48 -1.22
N VAL A 583 7.86 12.35 -0.32
CA VAL A 583 7.14 12.71 0.92
C VAL A 583 5.73 13.25 0.64
N ILE A 584 5.52 13.91 -0.51
CA ILE A 584 4.21 14.42 -0.93
C ILE A 584 3.33 13.39 -1.65
N GLY A 585 3.80 12.14 -1.81
CA GLY A 585 3.11 11.11 -2.59
C GLY A 585 1.67 10.82 -2.13
N LYS A 586 1.40 10.88 -0.82
CA LYS A 586 0.03 10.71 -0.28
C LYS A 586 -0.90 11.83 -0.79
N TRP A 587 -0.43 13.08 -0.83
CA TRP A 587 -1.16 14.21 -1.39
C TRP A 587 -1.38 14.07 -2.90
N VAL A 588 -0.37 13.56 -3.62
CA VAL A 588 -0.49 13.28 -5.07
C VAL A 588 -1.63 12.32 -5.37
N THR A 589 -1.75 11.24 -4.59
CA THR A 589 -2.84 10.26 -4.74
C THR A 589 -4.20 10.90 -4.50
N VAL A 590 -4.35 11.63 -3.40
CA VAL A 590 -5.62 12.32 -3.05
C VAL A 590 -6.05 13.32 -4.14
N LEU A 591 -5.12 14.10 -4.68
CA LEU A 591 -5.40 15.07 -5.75
C LEU A 591 -5.85 14.40 -7.06
N ARG A 592 -5.51 13.13 -7.28
CA ARG A 592 -5.92 12.35 -8.45
C ARG A 592 -7.29 11.69 -8.30
N GLU A 593 -7.75 11.41 -7.08
CA GLU A 593 -9.05 10.77 -6.83
C GLU A 593 -10.23 11.71 -7.15
N GLY A 594 -10.05 13.03 -7.00
CA GLY A 594 -11.07 14.05 -7.24
C GLY A 594 -10.56 15.26 -8.02
N PRO A 595 -10.03 15.09 -9.24
CA PRO A 595 -9.20 16.10 -9.92
C PRO A 595 -9.93 17.42 -10.16
N PHE A 596 -11.23 17.38 -10.45
CA PHE A 596 -12.05 18.58 -10.64
C PHE A 596 -12.19 19.37 -9.33
N ILE A 597 -12.61 18.71 -8.25
CA ILE A 597 -12.83 19.35 -6.94
C ILE A 597 -11.51 19.88 -6.38
N SER A 598 -10.42 19.11 -6.52
CA SER A 598 -9.09 19.52 -6.09
C SER A 598 -8.65 20.81 -6.78
N VAL A 599 -8.68 20.85 -8.12
CA VAL A 599 -8.28 22.04 -8.88
C VAL A 599 -9.19 23.22 -8.56
N LEU A 600 -10.51 23.02 -8.50
CA LEU A 600 -11.47 24.08 -8.21
C LEU A 600 -11.23 24.69 -6.83
N THR A 601 -11.06 23.85 -5.80
CA THR A 601 -10.79 24.30 -4.43
C THR A 601 -9.48 25.08 -4.36
N THR A 602 -8.45 24.60 -5.06
CA THR A 602 -7.14 25.26 -5.16
C THR A 602 -7.21 26.59 -5.92
N ARG A 603 -8.15 26.77 -6.85
CA ARG A 603 -8.38 28.07 -7.53
C ARG A 603 -9.10 29.09 -6.66
N LEU A 604 -9.97 28.63 -5.76
CA LEU A 604 -10.72 29.48 -4.83
C LEU A 604 -9.90 29.90 -3.60
N ILE A 605 -8.88 29.12 -3.22
CA ILE A 605 -7.92 29.45 -2.16
C ILE A 605 -6.71 30.11 -2.83
N PHE A 606 -6.55 31.43 -2.70
CA PHE A 606 -5.50 32.28 -3.32
C PHE A 606 -4.09 31.65 -3.39
N LEU A 607 -3.87 30.75 -4.35
CA LEU A 607 -2.59 30.14 -4.67
C LEU A 607 -2.10 30.68 -6.03
N PRO A 608 -0.77 30.75 -6.26
CA PRO A 608 -0.23 31.30 -7.50
C PRO A 608 -0.82 30.60 -8.73
N PHE A 609 -1.47 31.37 -9.61
CA PHE A 609 -2.26 30.85 -10.72
C PHE A 609 -1.50 29.83 -11.57
N ASP A 610 -0.26 30.14 -11.97
CA ASP A 610 0.54 29.25 -12.80
C ASP A 610 1.05 28.05 -12.03
N GLY A 611 1.34 28.22 -10.75
CA GLY A 611 1.75 27.13 -9.86
C GLY A 611 0.74 26.00 -9.83
N VAL A 612 -0.56 26.33 -9.77
CA VAL A 612 -1.66 25.35 -9.81
C VAL A 612 -1.70 24.62 -11.16
N SER A 613 -1.51 25.34 -12.26
CA SER A 613 -1.51 24.75 -13.61
C SER A 613 -0.31 23.83 -13.84
N TYR A 614 0.88 24.28 -13.46
CA TYR A 614 2.09 23.45 -13.48
C TYR A 614 1.92 22.21 -12.64
N ALA A 615 1.45 22.35 -11.39
CA ALA A 615 1.19 21.23 -10.50
C ALA A 615 0.19 20.25 -11.12
N ALA A 616 -0.94 20.71 -11.67
CA ALA A 616 -1.92 19.83 -12.32
C ALA A 616 -1.32 19.03 -13.49
N GLY A 617 -0.44 19.66 -14.28
CA GLY A 617 0.31 19.01 -15.36
C GLY A 617 1.28 17.95 -14.83
N ILE A 618 2.11 18.32 -13.85
CA ILE A 618 3.09 17.44 -13.19
C ILE A 618 2.38 16.22 -12.58
N LEU A 619 1.25 16.45 -11.91
CA LEU A 619 0.44 15.42 -11.26
C LEU A 619 -0.36 14.56 -12.23
N LYS A 620 -0.34 14.89 -13.53
CA LYS A 620 -1.04 14.17 -14.60
C LYS A 620 -2.56 14.16 -14.47
N LEU A 621 -3.17 15.19 -13.87
CA LEU A 621 -4.63 15.26 -13.74
C LEU A 621 -5.32 15.23 -15.12
N PRO A 622 -6.51 14.64 -15.28
CA PRO A 622 -7.23 14.66 -16.55
C PRO A 622 -7.43 16.10 -17.05
N PHE A 623 -7.04 16.37 -18.30
CA PHE A 623 -7.05 17.72 -18.87
C PHE A 623 -8.43 18.37 -18.83
N VAL A 624 -9.49 17.60 -19.15
CA VAL A 624 -10.88 18.10 -19.13
C VAL A 624 -11.30 18.54 -17.73
N SER A 625 -11.01 17.72 -16.71
CA SER A 625 -11.33 18.06 -15.31
C SER A 625 -10.58 19.31 -14.85
N PHE A 626 -9.30 19.42 -15.21
CA PHE A 626 -8.48 20.59 -14.93
C PHE A 626 -8.99 21.86 -15.63
N LEU A 627 -9.35 21.76 -16.91
CA LEU A 627 -9.81 22.87 -17.73
C LEU A 627 -11.14 23.41 -17.22
N LEU A 628 -12.13 22.54 -16.98
CA LEU A 628 -13.43 22.94 -16.45
C LEU A 628 -13.31 23.54 -15.05
N ALA A 629 -12.51 22.93 -14.17
CA ALA A 629 -12.29 23.46 -12.82
C ALA A 629 -11.59 24.82 -12.83
N THR A 630 -10.63 25.01 -13.75
CA THR A 630 -9.97 26.31 -13.94
C THR A 630 -10.96 27.33 -14.48
N PHE A 631 -11.73 27.00 -15.52
CA PHE A 631 -12.74 27.89 -16.08
C PHE A 631 -13.69 28.40 -15.00
N VAL A 632 -14.31 27.50 -14.22
CA VAL A 632 -15.26 27.88 -13.15
C VAL A 632 -14.54 28.65 -12.04
N GLY A 633 -13.38 28.18 -11.60
CA GLY A 633 -12.67 28.74 -10.45
C GLY A 633 -12.08 30.12 -10.67
N THR A 634 -11.90 30.56 -11.92
CA THR A 634 -11.27 31.85 -12.23
C THR A 634 -12.26 32.96 -12.58
N LEU A 635 -13.53 32.63 -12.89
CA LEU A 635 -14.56 33.60 -13.29
C LEU A 635 -14.68 34.78 -12.32
N LEU A 636 -14.81 34.47 -11.02
CA LEU A 636 -14.98 35.49 -9.98
C LEU A 636 -13.74 36.39 -9.87
N GLY A 637 -12.55 35.81 -9.85
CA GLY A 637 -11.30 36.58 -9.76
C GLY A 637 -11.06 37.45 -10.98
N ILE A 638 -11.32 36.93 -12.19
CA ILE A 638 -11.17 37.69 -13.43
C ILE A 638 -12.14 38.88 -13.46
N ALA A 639 -13.43 38.66 -13.17
CA ALA A 639 -14.41 39.73 -13.15
C ALA A 639 -14.01 40.86 -12.20
N THR A 640 -13.50 40.51 -11.01
CA THR A 640 -12.97 41.47 -10.02
C THR A 640 -11.84 42.32 -10.59
N PHE A 641 -10.76 41.71 -11.08
CA PHE A 641 -9.59 42.47 -11.55
C PHE A 641 -9.86 43.25 -12.85
N VAL A 642 -10.69 42.72 -13.74
CA VAL A 642 -11.13 43.45 -14.94
C VAL A 642 -11.98 44.66 -14.54
N SER A 643 -12.84 44.54 -13.53
CA SER A 643 -13.65 45.68 -13.08
C SER A 643 -12.81 46.82 -12.52
N ILE A 644 -11.73 46.50 -11.81
CA ILE A 644 -10.75 47.49 -11.32
C ILE A 644 -10.12 48.23 -12.51
N GLY A 645 -9.72 47.50 -13.56
CA GLY A 645 -9.17 48.10 -14.76
C GLY A 645 -10.17 48.96 -15.53
N ALA A 646 -11.41 48.49 -15.65
CA ALA A 646 -12.47 49.22 -16.35
C ALA A 646 -12.90 50.51 -15.64
N SER A 647 -12.59 50.67 -14.35
CA SER A 647 -12.81 51.93 -13.61
C SER A 647 -11.68 52.94 -13.77
N LEU A 648 -10.52 52.56 -14.31
CA LEU A 648 -9.40 53.47 -14.50
C LEU A 648 -9.62 54.35 -15.73
N ASN A 649 -9.38 55.66 -15.57
CA ASN A 649 -9.37 56.58 -16.71
C ASN A 649 -8.08 56.37 -17.52
N ILE A 650 -8.22 56.00 -18.81
CA ILE A 650 -7.11 55.68 -19.73
C ILE A 650 -6.12 56.84 -19.84
N ASP A 651 -6.59 58.09 -19.89
CA ASP A 651 -5.74 59.27 -20.06
C ASP A 651 -4.91 59.54 -18.80
N VAL A 652 -5.48 59.34 -17.61
CA VAL A 652 -4.80 59.49 -16.31
C VAL A 652 -3.82 58.32 -16.05
N PHE A 653 -4.19 57.11 -16.45
CA PHE A 653 -3.32 55.92 -16.38
C PHE A 653 -2.09 56.07 -17.28
N ARG A 654 -2.24 56.74 -18.43
CA ARG A 654 -1.15 57.04 -19.37
C ARG A 654 -0.11 58.00 -18.80
N GLU A 655 -0.54 59.03 -18.06
CA GLU A 655 0.35 60.06 -17.49
C GLU A 655 1.01 59.63 -16.17
N ASN A 656 0.27 58.94 -15.29
CA ASN A 656 0.72 58.68 -13.91
C ASN A 656 0.97 57.20 -13.59
N GLY A 657 0.71 56.27 -14.52
CA GLY A 657 0.77 54.83 -14.26
C GLY A 657 -0.26 54.37 -13.23
N PHE A 658 0.08 53.33 -12.44
CA PHE A 658 -0.78 52.84 -11.36
C PHE A 658 -0.77 53.79 -10.15
N SER A 659 -1.69 54.76 -10.12
CA SER A 659 -1.99 55.60 -8.95
C SER A 659 -3.22 55.09 -8.19
N THR A 660 -3.20 55.12 -6.85
CA THR A 660 -4.31 54.69 -5.98
C THR A 660 -5.49 55.64 -5.97
N ASP A 661 -5.31 56.89 -6.43
CA ASP A 661 -6.31 57.95 -6.36
C ASP A 661 -7.37 57.84 -7.48
N VAL A 662 -7.26 56.80 -8.32
CA VAL A 662 -8.05 56.59 -9.55
C VAL A 662 -9.09 55.47 -9.39
N ILE A 663 -9.21 54.85 -8.22
CA ILE A 663 -10.08 53.67 -8.00
C ILE A 663 -11.44 54.09 -7.42
N ASP A 664 -12.54 53.80 -8.12
CA ASP A 664 -13.91 54.06 -7.65
C ASP A 664 -14.32 53.10 -6.51
N ASP A 665 -14.76 53.66 -5.38
CA ASP A 665 -15.21 52.96 -4.17
C ASP A 665 -16.26 51.87 -4.42
N LYS A 666 -17.13 52.05 -5.43
CA LYS A 666 -18.17 51.06 -5.79
C LYS A 666 -17.59 49.76 -6.32
N PHE A 667 -16.46 49.81 -7.01
CA PHE A 667 -15.80 48.62 -7.57
C PHE A 667 -14.92 47.89 -6.55
N ILE A 668 -14.37 48.60 -5.56
CA ILE A 668 -13.73 48.00 -4.38
C ILE A 668 -14.77 47.18 -3.59
N LEU A 669 -15.97 47.73 -3.39
CA LEU A 669 -17.05 47.04 -2.68
C LEU A 669 -17.49 45.75 -3.40
N ILE A 670 -17.63 45.78 -4.73
CA ILE A 670 -17.94 44.60 -5.56
C ILE A 670 -16.84 43.54 -5.43
N SER A 671 -15.57 43.96 -5.42
CA SER A 671 -14.41 43.07 -5.27
C SER A 671 -14.41 42.32 -3.92
N VAL A 672 -14.76 43.02 -2.83
CA VAL A 672 -14.88 42.44 -1.48
C VAL A 672 -16.04 41.44 -1.41
N VAL A 673 -17.20 41.78 -2.00
CA VAL A 673 -18.37 40.87 -2.04
C VAL A 673 -18.05 39.58 -2.80
N ILE A 674 -17.39 39.68 -3.95
CA ILE A 674 -16.99 38.53 -4.77
C ILE A 674 -15.96 37.64 -4.02
N PHE A 675 -15.02 38.25 -3.30
CA PHE A 675 -14.05 37.53 -2.48
C PHE A 675 -14.73 36.73 -1.36
N VAL A 676 -15.65 37.37 -0.62
CA VAL A 676 -16.40 36.72 0.47
C VAL A 676 -17.26 35.56 -0.05
N ALA A 677 -17.90 35.74 -1.21
CA ALA A 677 -18.68 34.69 -1.87
C ALA A 677 -17.79 33.48 -2.27
N SER A 678 -16.61 33.74 -2.85
CA SER A 678 -15.64 32.71 -3.23
C SER A 678 -15.16 31.87 -2.04
N VAL A 679 -14.86 32.52 -0.91
CA VAL A 679 -14.47 31.83 0.34
C VAL A 679 -15.62 30.99 0.90
N GLY A 680 -16.86 31.48 0.82
CA GLY A 680 -18.06 30.76 1.23
C GLY A 680 -18.28 29.47 0.43
N VAL A 681 -18.17 29.55 -0.90
CA VAL A 681 -18.28 28.40 -1.81
C VAL A 681 -17.18 27.37 -1.54
N SER A 682 -15.94 27.82 -1.30
CA SER A 682 -14.82 26.94 -0.94
C SER A 682 -15.07 26.14 0.34
N LYS A 683 -15.66 26.76 1.38
CA LYS A 683 -16.01 26.07 2.64
C LYS A 683 -17.13 25.05 2.46
N LEU A 684 -18.09 25.31 1.57
CA LEU A 684 -19.17 24.39 1.24
C LEU A 684 -18.67 23.15 0.49
N LEU A 685 -17.77 23.33 -0.47
CA LEU A 685 -17.18 22.23 -1.25
C LEU A 685 -16.19 21.35 -0.47
N LYS A 686 -15.70 21.82 0.69
CA LYS A 686 -14.82 21.06 1.59
C LYS A 686 -15.57 20.13 2.55
N ARG A 687 -16.87 20.31 2.73
CA ARG A 687 -17.73 19.43 3.53
C ARG A 687 -18.26 18.30 2.66
#